data_AF-A0A2R3G131-F1
#
_entry.id   AF-A0A2R3G131-F1
#
_cell.length_a   1.000
_cell.length_b   1.000
_cell.length_c   1.000
_cell.angle_alpha   90.00
_cell.angle_beta   90.00
_cell.angle_gamma   90.00
#
_symmetry.space_group_name_H-M   'P 1'
#
loop_
_entity.id
_entity.type
_entity.pdbx_description
1 polymer ?
#
loop_
_entity_poly.entity_id
_entity_poly.type
_entity_poly.pdbx_seq_one_letter_code
_entity_poly.pdbx_strand_id
1 'polypeptide(L)'
;MNLSRRDFMKANAAMAAATAAGLTIPVKNVVAAESEIKWDKAVCRFCGTGCAVLVGTKDGRVVASQGDPDAEVNRGLNCIKGYFLPKIMYGKDRLTQPLLRMTNGKFDKNGDFAPVSWDFAFKTMAEKFKEAFKKNGQNAVGMFSSGQSTIWEGYAKNKLWKAGFRSNNVDPNARHCMASAAVAFMRTFGMDEPMGCYDDIEQADAFVLWGSNMAEMHPILWSRITDRRISNPDVRVTVLSTYEHRSFELADHGLIFTPQTDLAIMNYIINYLIQNNAINWDFVNKHTKFKRGETNIGYGLRPEHPLEKDTNRATAGKMHDSSFEELKQLVSEYTVEKVSKMSGLDKVQLETLAKLYADPTKKVVSYWTMGFNQHTRGVWVNQLIYNIHLLTGKISIPGCGPFSLTGQPSACGTAREVGSFPHRLPADLVVTNPKHRETAERIWKLPKGTVSEKVGLHTIAQDRAMNDGEMNVLWQMCNNNMQAGPNINQERLPGWRKEGNFVIVSDPYPTVSALSADLILPTAMWVEKEGAYGNAERRTQFWRQQVKAPGEAKSDLWQLMEFAKYFTTDEMWTEDLLTQMPEYRGKTLYEVLFKNGQVDKFPLSELAEGQLNDESEYFGYYVHKGLFEEYAEFGRGHGHDLAPFDMYHKAHGLRWPVVEGKETLWRYREGYDPYVKEGEGVAFYGYPDKKAIILAVPYEPPAESPDNEYDLWLSTGRVLEHWHTGTMTRRVPELHRAFPNNLVWMHPLDAQARGLRHGDKIKISSRRGEMISYLDTRGRNKPPRGLVFTTFFDAGQLANSLTLDATDPISKETDFKKCAVKVEKAA
;
A
#
# COMPACT_ATOMS: atom_id res chain seq x y z
N MET A 1 3.43 14.90 48.37
CA MET A 1 4.83 14.76 47.93
C MET A 1 4.83 14.74 46.41
N ASN A 2 5.50 15.69 45.76
CA ASN A 2 5.68 15.70 44.31
C ASN A 2 6.71 14.61 43.95
N LEU A 3 6.24 13.48 43.44
CA LEU A 3 7.13 12.44 42.90
C LEU A 3 7.62 12.88 41.52
N SER A 4 8.91 12.69 41.25
CA SER A 4 9.48 13.04 39.96
C SER A 4 9.06 12.02 38.89
N ARG A 5 9.08 12.42 37.61
CA ARG A 5 8.85 11.53 36.45
C ARG A 5 9.72 10.25 36.50
N ARG A 6 10.93 10.33 37.07
CA ARG A 6 11.84 9.19 37.22
C ARG A 6 11.32 8.17 38.23
N ASP A 7 10.61 8.61 39.26
CA ASP A 7 10.10 7.75 40.32
C ASP A 7 8.85 7.00 39.84
N PHE A 8 8.00 7.64 39.04
CA PHE A 8 6.86 6.98 38.37
C PHE A 8 7.30 5.92 37.36
N MET A 9 8.32 6.23 36.54
CA MET A 9 8.88 5.25 35.60
C MET A 9 9.49 4.03 36.31
N LYS A 10 10.18 4.25 37.43
CA LYS A 10 10.70 3.15 38.27
C LYS A 10 9.57 2.30 38.85
N ALA A 11 8.48 2.93 39.30
CA ALA A 11 7.33 2.22 39.85
C ALA A 11 6.63 1.36 38.79
N ASN A 12 6.43 1.87 37.57
CA ASN A 12 5.83 1.09 36.48
C ASN A 12 6.75 -0.02 35.96
N ALA A 13 8.06 0.24 35.86
CA ALA A 13 9.02 -0.80 35.49
C ALA A 13 9.08 -1.92 36.55
N ALA A 14 9.03 -1.55 37.84
CA ALA A 14 8.95 -2.51 38.94
C ALA A 14 7.63 -3.30 38.92
N MET A 15 6.50 -2.65 38.59
CA MET A 15 5.20 -3.32 38.48
C MET A 15 5.15 -4.27 37.29
N ALA A 16 5.64 -3.86 36.12
CA ALA A 16 5.72 -4.73 34.94
C ALA A 16 6.61 -5.96 35.20
N ALA A 17 7.74 -5.76 35.88
CA ALA A 17 8.63 -6.86 36.28
C ALA A 17 7.99 -7.78 37.32
N ALA A 18 7.27 -7.24 38.30
CA ALA A 18 6.57 -8.02 39.33
C ALA A 18 5.42 -8.85 38.73
N THR A 19 4.64 -8.27 37.82
CA THR A 19 3.59 -8.98 37.07
C THR A 19 4.17 -10.09 36.21
N ALA A 20 5.30 -9.84 35.52
CA ALA A 20 5.99 -10.87 34.75
C ALA A 20 6.54 -12.00 35.64
N ALA A 21 6.79 -11.73 36.93
CA ALA A 21 7.27 -12.69 37.92
C ALA A 21 6.14 -13.31 38.78
N GLY A 22 4.86 -12.99 38.52
CA GLY A 22 3.72 -13.51 39.29
C GLY A 22 3.60 -12.98 40.73
N LEU A 23 4.28 -11.87 41.05
CA LEU A 23 4.27 -11.24 42.37
C LEU A 23 3.29 -10.06 42.40
N THR A 24 2.44 -10.00 43.42
CA THR A 24 1.55 -8.86 43.66
C THR A 24 2.21 -7.87 44.61
N ILE A 25 2.48 -6.65 44.12
CA ILE A 25 2.93 -5.53 44.95
C ILE A 25 1.71 -4.68 45.29
N PRO A 26 1.43 -4.37 46.58
CA PRO A 26 0.38 -3.44 46.93
C PRO A 26 0.79 -2.03 46.54
N VAL A 27 0.22 -1.50 45.45
CA VAL A 27 0.42 -0.12 45.03
C VAL A 27 -0.86 0.66 45.32
N LYS A 28 -0.77 1.72 46.13
CA LYS A 28 -1.83 2.74 46.19
C LYS A 28 -1.99 3.32 44.79
N ASN A 29 -3.19 3.27 44.22
CA ASN A 29 -3.51 4.03 43.00
C ASN A 29 -3.26 5.52 43.30
N VAL A 30 -2.11 6.04 42.87
CA VAL A 30 -1.78 7.46 42.97
C VAL A 30 -2.25 8.10 41.68
N VAL A 31 -3.32 8.88 41.76
CA VAL A 31 -3.76 9.78 40.70
C VAL A 31 -2.63 10.78 40.47
N ALA A 32 -2.01 10.74 39.28
CA ALA A 32 -1.09 11.78 38.87
C ALA A 32 -1.82 13.12 38.89
N ALA A 33 -1.17 14.18 39.39
CA ALA A 33 -1.67 15.55 39.22
C ALA A 33 -2.08 15.76 37.76
N GLU A 34 -3.21 16.44 37.51
CA GLU A 34 -3.73 16.72 36.17
C GLU A 34 -2.57 17.10 35.23
N SER A 35 -2.23 16.21 34.31
CA SER A 35 -1.15 16.48 33.38
C SER A 35 -1.65 17.53 32.40
N GLU A 36 -0.92 18.63 32.23
CA GLU A 36 -1.17 19.64 31.18
C GLU A 36 -1.15 19.05 29.74
N ILE A 37 -0.83 17.78 29.57
CA ILE A 37 -0.81 17.06 28.28
C ILE A 37 -2.17 16.39 28.06
N LYS A 38 -2.85 16.74 26.97
CA LYS A 38 -4.05 16.05 26.49
C LYS A 38 -3.65 14.82 25.68
N TRP A 39 -4.21 13.66 26.00
CA TRP A 39 -3.98 12.43 25.25
C TRP A 39 -5.22 12.07 24.44
N ASP A 40 -5.05 11.78 23.15
CA ASP A 40 -6.11 11.21 22.31
C ASP A 40 -5.54 10.13 21.38
N LYS A 41 -6.39 9.20 20.97
CA LYS A 41 -6.00 8.10 20.10
C LYS A 41 -5.72 8.59 18.68
N ALA A 42 -4.74 7.95 18.05
CA ALA A 42 -4.51 8.05 16.62
C ALA A 42 -3.95 6.73 16.07
N VAL A 43 -3.76 6.70 14.75
CA VAL A 43 -3.11 5.59 14.07
C VAL A 43 -1.67 5.97 13.76
N CYS A 44 -0.75 5.02 13.94
CA CYS A 44 0.63 5.18 13.49
C CYS A 44 0.67 5.59 12.01
N ARG A 45 1.43 6.64 11.69
CA ARG A 45 1.47 7.25 10.36
C ARG A 45 2.21 6.40 9.29
N PHE A 46 2.78 5.26 9.69
CA PHE A 46 3.75 4.50 8.88
C PHE A 46 3.15 3.25 8.24
N CYS A 47 3.56 2.04 8.65
CA CYS A 47 3.27 0.82 7.89
C CYS A 47 1.84 0.29 8.10
N GLY A 48 1.42 -0.58 7.19
CA GLY A 48 0.10 -1.23 7.18
C GLY A 48 -0.15 -2.23 8.31
N THR A 49 0.75 -2.38 9.28
CA THR A 49 0.40 -3.01 10.56
C THR A 49 -0.70 -2.21 11.26
N GLY A 50 -0.65 -0.88 11.18
CA GLY A 50 -1.69 -0.03 11.77
C GLY A 50 -1.73 -0.07 13.28
N CYS A 51 -0.57 0.02 13.95
CA CYS A 51 -0.52 0.17 15.41
C CYS A 51 -1.32 1.41 15.84
N ALA A 52 -2.15 1.28 16.87
CA ALA A 52 -2.78 2.44 17.48
C ALA A 52 -1.79 3.09 18.45
N VAL A 53 -1.86 4.41 18.54
CA VAL A 53 -0.99 5.23 19.37
C VAL A 53 -1.82 6.23 20.16
N LEU A 54 -1.38 6.53 21.37
CA LEU A 54 -1.87 7.68 22.12
C LEU A 54 -0.92 8.85 21.85
N VAL A 55 -1.49 9.97 21.42
CA VAL A 55 -0.76 11.19 21.07
C VAL A 55 -0.98 12.22 22.16
N GLY A 56 0.12 12.68 22.76
CA GLY A 56 0.11 13.69 23.81
C GLY A 56 0.34 15.08 23.24
N THR A 57 -0.64 15.97 23.37
CA THR A 57 -0.56 17.37 22.93
C THR A 57 -0.53 18.35 24.08
N LYS A 58 0.25 19.42 23.91
CA LYS A 58 0.35 20.55 24.82
C LYS A 58 0.66 21.81 24.02
N ASP A 59 -0.01 22.93 24.34
CA ASP A 59 0.21 24.24 23.69
C ASP A 59 0.16 24.17 22.16
N GLY A 60 -0.81 23.43 21.61
CA GLY A 60 -1.00 23.27 20.17
C GLY A 60 0.07 22.42 19.46
N ARG A 61 0.88 21.66 20.21
CA ARG A 61 1.96 20.80 19.66
C ARG A 61 1.86 19.37 20.19
N VAL A 62 2.29 18.43 19.36
CA VAL A 62 2.54 17.05 19.79
C VAL A 62 3.87 17.01 20.54
N VAL A 63 3.83 16.66 21.82
CA VAL A 63 5.00 16.58 22.70
C VAL A 63 5.40 15.16 23.04
N ALA A 64 4.50 14.20 22.84
CA ALA A 64 4.74 12.78 23.10
C ALA A 64 3.84 11.88 22.24
N SER A 65 4.26 10.62 22.09
CA SER A 65 3.41 9.54 21.63
C SER A 65 3.82 8.24 22.30
N GLN A 66 2.87 7.35 22.52
CA GLN A 66 3.13 6.00 23.03
C GLN A 66 2.28 4.98 22.27
N GLY A 67 2.69 3.71 22.30
CA GLY A 67 1.81 2.65 21.82
C GLY A 67 0.59 2.59 22.72
N ASP A 68 -0.59 2.45 22.12
CA ASP A 68 -1.83 2.36 22.86
C ASP A 68 -1.92 0.97 23.54
N PRO A 69 -1.97 0.91 24.88
CA PRO A 69 -2.01 -0.36 25.62
C PRO A 69 -3.29 -1.15 25.37
N ASP A 70 -4.39 -0.47 25.07
CA ASP A 70 -5.72 -1.08 24.88
C ASP A 70 -5.95 -1.52 23.44
N ALA A 71 -5.05 -1.16 22.53
CA ALA A 71 -5.15 -1.53 21.12
C ALA A 71 -4.65 -2.96 20.86
N GLU A 72 -5.56 -3.79 20.34
CA GLU A 72 -5.33 -5.21 20.05
C GLU A 72 -4.15 -5.49 19.12
N VAL A 73 -3.90 -4.60 18.15
CA VAL A 73 -2.85 -4.76 17.14
C VAL A 73 -1.47 -4.86 17.79
N ASN A 74 -1.16 -3.94 18.71
CA ASN A 74 0.19 -3.70 19.21
C ASN A 74 0.35 -3.79 20.72
N ARG A 75 -0.74 -3.83 21.50
CA ARG A 75 -0.73 -4.07 22.96
C ARG A 75 0.29 -3.18 23.68
N GLY A 76 0.30 -1.88 23.35
CA GLY A 76 1.22 -0.89 23.93
C GLY A 76 2.59 -0.79 23.27
N LEU A 77 2.96 -1.69 22.36
CA LEU A 77 4.26 -1.67 21.69
C LEU A 77 4.30 -0.70 20.50
N ASN A 78 5.51 -0.23 20.19
CA ASN A 78 5.82 0.51 18.97
C ASN A 78 7.20 0.10 18.44
N CYS A 79 7.44 0.32 17.15
CA CYS A 79 8.78 0.26 16.58
C CYS A 79 9.48 1.62 16.65
N ILE A 80 10.76 1.69 16.27
CA ILE A 80 11.55 2.93 16.33
C ILE A 80 10.89 4.10 15.57
N LYS A 81 10.23 3.83 14.43
CA LYS A 81 9.49 4.86 13.69
C LYS A 81 8.30 5.40 14.51
N GLY A 82 7.54 4.50 15.14
CA GLY A 82 6.39 4.84 15.98
C GLY A 82 6.78 5.68 17.20
N TYR A 83 7.90 5.37 17.85
CA TYR A 83 8.40 6.14 18.99
C TYR A 83 8.79 7.59 18.64
N PHE A 84 9.10 7.88 17.37
CA PHE A 84 9.48 9.22 16.91
C PHE A 84 8.38 9.95 16.12
N LEU A 85 7.13 9.48 16.16
CA LEU A 85 5.97 10.20 15.60
C LEU A 85 5.90 11.68 16.05
N PRO A 86 6.23 12.08 17.29
CA PRO A 86 6.13 13.48 17.73
C PRO A 86 7.06 14.44 16.98
N LYS A 87 7.98 13.94 16.14
CA LYS A 87 8.97 14.75 15.43
C LYS A 87 8.70 14.90 13.95
N ILE A 88 7.85 14.05 13.36
CA ILE A 88 7.71 13.97 11.89
C ILE A 88 7.06 15.22 11.27
N MET A 89 6.33 16.00 12.06
CA MET A 89 5.64 17.21 11.61
C MET A 89 6.47 18.50 11.81
N TYR A 90 7.66 18.39 12.42
CA TYR A 90 8.43 19.55 12.89
C TYR A 90 9.84 19.64 12.28
N GLY A 91 10.04 19.07 11.08
CA GLY A 91 11.19 19.42 10.25
C GLY A 91 11.20 20.93 9.98
N LYS A 92 12.39 21.54 10.01
CA LYS A 92 12.54 23.01 9.94
C LYS A 92 12.03 23.63 8.64
N ASP A 93 11.93 22.82 7.59
CA ASP A 93 11.59 23.18 6.23
C ASP A 93 10.17 22.74 5.85
N ARG A 94 9.24 22.66 6.81
CA ARG A 94 7.81 22.46 6.50
C ARG A 94 7.33 23.50 5.49
N LEU A 95 6.58 23.06 4.49
CA LEU A 95 5.93 23.96 3.52
C LEU A 95 4.80 24.71 4.22
N THR A 96 4.80 26.04 4.12
CA THR A 96 3.84 26.92 4.81
C THR A 96 3.02 27.81 3.88
N GLN A 97 3.35 27.86 2.58
CA GLN A 97 2.66 28.68 1.57
C GLN A 97 2.75 28.00 0.20
N PRO A 98 1.77 28.20 -0.70
CA PRO A 98 1.87 27.75 -2.09
C PRO A 98 3.09 28.34 -2.79
N LEU A 99 3.79 27.52 -3.58
CA LEU A 99 4.96 27.94 -4.35
C LEU A 99 4.75 27.60 -5.83
N LEU A 100 4.80 28.60 -6.71
CA LEU A 100 4.63 28.44 -8.15
C LEU A 100 5.92 28.85 -8.87
N ARG A 101 6.29 28.16 -9.96
CA ARG A 101 7.39 28.60 -10.81
C ARG A 101 7.02 29.86 -11.58
N MET A 102 7.82 30.92 -11.41
CA MET A 102 7.48 32.26 -11.90
C MET A 102 8.67 32.94 -12.56
N THR A 103 8.40 33.65 -13.67
CA THR A 103 9.32 34.60 -14.30
C THR A 103 8.51 35.86 -14.63
N ASN A 104 9.02 37.05 -14.28
CA ASN A 104 8.36 38.34 -14.55
C ASN A 104 6.88 38.40 -14.10
N GLY A 105 6.57 37.83 -12.93
CA GLY A 105 5.24 37.87 -12.33
C GLY A 105 4.21 36.95 -12.98
N LYS A 106 4.61 36.01 -13.84
CA LYS A 106 3.74 35.03 -14.49
C LYS A 106 4.29 33.62 -14.34
N PHE A 107 3.41 32.62 -14.43
CA PHE A 107 3.82 31.22 -14.48
C PHE A 107 4.81 31.00 -15.63
N ASP A 108 5.94 30.37 -15.31
CA ASP A 108 6.95 29.96 -16.27
C ASP A 108 7.47 28.57 -15.85
N LYS A 109 7.40 27.61 -16.77
CA LYS A 109 7.90 26.24 -16.56
C LYS A 109 9.35 26.24 -16.08
N ASN A 110 10.17 27.16 -16.58
CA ASN A 110 11.59 27.26 -16.30
C ASN A 110 11.93 28.32 -15.22
N GLY A 111 10.93 28.98 -14.65
CA GLY A 111 11.11 29.95 -13.58
C GLY A 111 11.45 29.32 -12.23
N ASP A 112 11.89 30.16 -11.31
CA ASP A 112 12.14 29.80 -9.92
C ASP A 112 10.83 29.77 -9.12
N PHE A 113 10.80 28.98 -8.04
CA PHE A 113 9.64 28.97 -7.15
C PHE A 113 9.51 30.30 -6.40
N ALA A 114 8.37 30.96 -6.56
CA ALA A 114 7.97 32.13 -5.80
C ALA A 114 6.71 31.82 -4.98
N PRO A 115 6.58 32.40 -3.77
CA PRO A 115 5.37 32.26 -2.98
C PRO A 115 4.19 32.97 -3.64
N VAL A 116 3.03 32.32 -3.62
CA VAL A 116 1.77 32.84 -4.15
C VAL A 116 0.64 32.56 -3.17
N SER A 117 -0.46 33.32 -3.24
CA SER A 117 -1.65 33.02 -2.45
C SER A 117 -2.34 31.75 -2.92
N TRP A 118 -3.13 31.11 -2.05
CA TRP A 118 -4.00 30.00 -2.42
C TRP A 118 -4.95 30.32 -3.58
N ASP A 119 -5.53 31.52 -3.60
CA ASP A 119 -6.41 31.96 -4.68
C ASP A 119 -5.66 32.04 -6.02
N PHE A 120 -4.46 32.62 -6.04
CA PHE A 120 -3.65 32.68 -7.25
C PHE A 120 -3.24 31.28 -7.71
N ALA A 121 -2.81 30.42 -6.79
CA ALA A 121 -2.47 29.03 -7.07
C ALA A 121 -3.65 28.27 -7.70
N PHE A 122 -4.84 28.33 -7.10
CA PHE A 122 -6.01 27.62 -7.62
C PHE A 122 -6.55 28.21 -8.92
N LYS A 123 -6.48 29.53 -9.13
CA LYS A 123 -6.82 30.13 -10.43
C LYS A 123 -5.90 29.62 -11.53
N THR A 124 -4.57 29.65 -11.31
CA THR A 124 -3.60 29.10 -12.28
C THR A 124 -3.82 27.60 -12.50
N MET A 125 -4.09 26.81 -11.44
CA MET A 125 -4.43 25.40 -11.59
C MET A 125 -5.69 25.20 -12.44
N ALA A 126 -6.76 25.93 -12.15
CA ALA A 126 -8.03 25.79 -12.87
C ALA A 126 -7.87 26.17 -14.35
N GLU A 127 -7.13 27.23 -14.66
CA GLU A 127 -6.77 27.61 -16.02
C GLU A 127 -6.05 26.45 -16.74
N LYS A 128 -5.03 25.85 -16.10
CA LYS A 128 -4.27 24.74 -16.69
C LYS A 128 -5.11 23.47 -16.90
N PHE A 129 -6.00 23.16 -15.97
CA PHE A 129 -6.97 22.06 -16.13
C PHE A 129 -7.89 22.32 -17.31
N LYS A 130 -8.49 23.51 -17.42
CA LYS A 130 -9.39 23.90 -18.52
C LYS A 130 -8.67 23.88 -19.87
N GLU A 131 -7.44 24.38 -19.94
CA GLU A 131 -6.58 24.29 -21.14
C GLU A 131 -6.34 22.85 -21.56
N ALA A 132 -5.98 21.97 -20.61
CA ALA A 132 -5.72 20.56 -20.89
C ALA A 132 -6.98 19.83 -21.37
N PHE A 133 -8.12 20.02 -20.69
CA PHE A 133 -9.39 19.44 -21.13
C PHE A 133 -9.78 19.89 -22.54
N LYS A 134 -9.63 21.19 -22.85
CA LYS A 134 -9.92 21.72 -24.18
C LYS A 134 -9.01 21.11 -25.26
N LYS A 135 -7.75 20.86 -24.93
CA LYS A 135 -6.75 20.34 -25.88
C LYS A 135 -6.91 18.84 -26.14
N ASN A 136 -6.95 18.02 -25.09
CA ASN A 136 -6.80 16.57 -25.17
C ASN A 136 -7.96 15.79 -24.48
N GLY A 137 -9.04 16.48 -24.11
CA GLY A 137 -10.22 15.89 -23.48
C GLY A 137 -9.98 15.42 -22.03
N GLN A 138 -10.86 14.55 -21.53
CA GLN A 138 -10.86 14.12 -20.12
C GLN A 138 -9.63 13.33 -19.69
N ASN A 139 -8.89 12.75 -20.64
CA ASN A 139 -7.66 12.01 -20.37
C ASN A 139 -6.42 12.93 -20.29
N ALA A 140 -6.56 14.22 -20.55
CA ALA A 140 -5.48 15.21 -20.50
C ALA A 140 -5.02 15.54 -19.07
N VAL A 141 -5.81 15.16 -18.06
CA VAL A 141 -5.51 15.40 -16.65
C VAL A 141 -5.39 14.08 -15.89
N GLY A 142 -4.57 14.07 -14.85
CA GLY A 142 -4.39 12.91 -13.97
C GLY A 142 -4.19 13.29 -12.51
N MET A 143 -4.56 12.37 -11.62
CA MET A 143 -4.28 12.39 -10.19
C MET A 143 -3.41 11.20 -9.83
N PHE A 144 -2.29 11.49 -9.17
CA PHE A 144 -1.50 10.46 -8.50
C PHE A 144 -1.77 10.49 -6.99
N SER A 145 -2.68 9.62 -6.56
CA SER A 145 -3.20 9.49 -5.20
C SER A 145 -2.26 8.67 -4.29
N SER A 146 -2.72 8.33 -3.08
CA SER A 146 -1.91 7.65 -2.09
C SER A 146 -2.71 6.74 -1.16
N GLY A 147 -2.17 5.55 -0.87
CA GLY A 147 -2.60 4.72 0.29
C GLY A 147 -2.20 5.30 1.66
N GLN A 148 -1.76 6.56 1.69
CA GLN A 148 -1.54 7.34 2.91
C GLN A 148 -2.51 8.55 2.99
N SER A 149 -3.40 8.71 2.03
CA SER A 149 -4.54 9.60 2.20
C SER A 149 -5.53 9.01 3.18
N THR A 150 -6.28 9.86 3.89
CA THR A 150 -7.40 9.40 4.71
C THR A 150 -8.47 8.76 3.83
N ILE A 151 -9.38 7.98 4.41
CA ILE A 151 -10.49 7.35 3.66
C ILE A 151 -11.30 8.41 2.88
N TRP A 152 -11.71 9.49 3.53
CA TRP A 152 -12.48 10.57 2.89
C TRP A 152 -11.69 11.38 1.87
N GLU A 153 -10.37 11.53 2.02
CA GLU A 153 -9.54 12.11 0.96
C GLU A 153 -9.52 11.24 -0.30
N GLY A 154 -9.40 9.92 -0.13
CA GLY A 154 -9.51 8.98 -1.25
C GLY A 154 -10.88 9.04 -1.92
N TYR A 155 -11.93 9.19 -1.12
CA TYR A 155 -13.31 9.26 -1.61
C TYR A 155 -13.59 10.57 -2.35
N ALA A 156 -13.16 11.70 -1.79
CA ALA A 156 -13.26 13.01 -2.44
C ALA A 156 -12.49 13.05 -3.77
N LYS A 157 -11.31 12.42 -3.85
CA LYS A 157 -10.57 12.25 -5.13
C LYS A 157 -11.39 11.47 -6.14
N ASN A 158 -12.00 10.36 -5.74
CA ASN A 158 -12.84 9.56 -6.63
C ASN A 158 -14.06 10.34 -7.13
N LYS A 159 -14.77 11.06 -6.25
CA LYS A 159 -15.91 11.90 -6.67
C LYS A 159 -15.45 13.00 -7.63
N LEU A 160 -14.41 13.77 -7.27
CA LEU A 160 -13.95 14.86 -8.11
C LEU A 160 -13.45 14.39 -9.48
N TRP A 161 -12.68 13.29 -9.55
CA TRP A 161 -12.20 12.77 -10.83
C TRP A 161 -13.29 12.08 -11.64
N LYS A 162 -13.98 11.09 -11.07
CA LYS A 162 -14.85 10.17 -11.82
C LYS A 162 -16.23 10.75 -12.06
N ALA A 163 -16.76 11.55 -11.12
CA ALA A 163 -18.07 12.18 -11.24
C ALA A 163 -17.96 13.65 -11.69
N GLY A 164 -16.98 14.39 -11.18
CA GLY A 164 -16.78 15.80 -11.55
C GLY A 164 -16.17 15.95 -12.94
N PHE A 165 -14.89 15.61 -13.07
CA PHE A 165 -14.13 15.71 -14.31
C PHE A 165 -14.42 14.60 -15.32
N ARG A 166 -15.18 13.58 -14.92
CA ARG A 166 -15.50 12.37 -15.71
C ARG A 166 -14.26 11.65 -16.25
N SER A 167 -13.14 11.80 -15.55
CA SER A 167 -11.87 11.17 -15.87
C SER A 167 -11.60 10.02 -14.93
N ASN A 168 -11.20 8.87 -15.50
CA ASN A 168 -10.74 7.74 -14.72
C ASN A 168 -9.24 7.79 -14.43
N ASN A 169 -8.54 8.89 -14.76
CA ASN A 169 -7.10 9.04 -14.50
C ASN A 169 -6.79 9.38 -13.04
N VAL A 170 -7.23 8.53 -12.11
CA VAL A 170 -6.86 8.57 -10.69
C VAL A 170 -6.25 7.23 -10.33
N ASP A 171 -4.96 7.20 -9.99
CA ASP A 171 -4.26 5.98 -9.58
C ASP A 171 -3.37 6.29 -8.36
N PRO A 172 -3.18 5.37 -7.40
CA PRO A 172 -2.43 5.65 -6.19
C PRO A 172 -1.03 5.06 -6.26
N ASN A 173 -0.13 5.52 -5.39
CA ASN A 173 1.13 4.81 -5.12
C ASN A 173 0.95 3.35 -4.66
N ALA A 174 -0.25 2.96 -4.21
CA ALA A 174 -0.58 1.56 -3.94
C ALA A 174 -0.60 0.69 -5.23
N ARG A 175 -0.60 1.29 -6.44
CA ARG A 175 -0.30 0.60 -7.70
C ARG A 175 1.06 -0.08 -7.66
N HIS A 176 2.05 0.57 -7.07
CA HIS A 176 3.41 0.06 -6.90
C HIS A 176 3.54 -0.92 -5.73
N CYS A 177 2.43 -1.37 -5.13
CA CYS A 177 2.46 -2.09 -3.86
C CYS A 177 1.47 -3.25 -3.72
N MET A 178 0.19 -3.02 -3.97
CA MET A 178 -0.88 -3.98 -3.63
C MET A 178 -1.73 -4.39 -4.81
N ALA A 179 -1.44 -3.89 -6.03
CA ALA A 179 -2.29 -4.17 -7.18
C ALA A 179 -2.22 -5.66 -7.57
N SER A 180 -1.04 -6.28 -7.50
CA SER A 180 -0.89 -7.73 -7.75
C SER A 180 -1.70 -8.57 -6.76
N ALA A 181 -1.65 -8.23 -5.47
CA ALA A 181 -2.43 -8.90 -4.43
C ALA A 181 -3.94 -8.70 -4.64
N ALA A 182 -4.39 -7.46 -4.87
CA ALA A 182 -5.80 -7.14 -5.05
C ALA A 182 -6.39 -7.85 -6.28
N VAL A 183 -5.68 -7.82 -7.41
CA VAL A 183 -6.11 -8.52 -8.62
C VAL A 183 -6.15 -10.04 -8.39
N ALA A 184 -5.18 -10.60 -7.65
CA ALA A 184 -5.22 -12.02 -7.30
C ALA A 184 -6.38 -12.37 -6.36
N PHE A 185 -6.70 -11.54 -5.37
CA PHE A 185 -7.90 -11.74 -4.53
C PHE A 185 -9.18 -11.73 -5.38
N MET A 186 -9.35 -10.73 -6.26
CA MET A 186 -10.51 -10.66 -7.15
C MET A 186 -10.61 -11.87 -8.10
N ARG A 187 -9.48 -12.42 -8.55
CA ARG A 187 -9.44 -13.59 -9.45
C ARG A 187 -9.61 -14.92 -8.73
N THR A 188 -9.27 -15.01 -7.45
CA THR A 188 -9.36 -16.26 -6.69
C THR A 188 -10.64 -16.35 -5.86
N PHE A 189 -11.10 -15.23 -5.29
CA PHE A 189 -12.23 -15.20 -4.34
C PHE A 189 -13.38 -14.28 -4.79
N GLY A 190 -13.19 -13.48 -5.83
CA GLY A 190 -14.20 -12.52 -6.30
C GLY A 190 -14.38 -11.28 -5.41
N MET A 191 -13.53 -11.13 -4.38
CA MET A 191 -13.57 -10.05 -3.41
C MET A 191 -12.17 -9.83 -2.82
N ASP A 192 -11.80 -8.58 -2.58
CA ASP A 192 -10.47 -8.18 -2.12
C ASP A 192 -10.24 -8.48 -0.63
N GLU A 193 -8.98 -8.35 -0.22
CA GLU A 193 -8.43 -8.35 1.13
C GLU A 193 -8.32 -9.73 1.81
N PRO A 194 -7.40 -9.89 2.78
CA PRO A 194 -7.24 -11.15 3.49
C PRO A 194 -8.55 -11.63 4.11
N MET A 195 -8.72 -12.94 4.17
CA MET A 195 -9.81 -13.57 4.91
C MET A 195 -9.46 -13.83 6.38
N GLY A 196 -8.16 -13.95 6.72
CA GLY A 196 -7.68 -14.06 8.09
C GLY A 196 -7.48 -12.70 8.78
N CYS A 197 -6.97 -12.71 10.01
CA CYS A 197 -6.65 -11.51 10.79
C CYS A 197 -5.38 -11.72 11.62
N TYR A 198 -4.92 -10.71 12.37
CA TYR A 198 -3.66 -10.84 13.10
C TYR A 198 -3.70 -11.89 14.22
N ASP A 199 -4.89 -12.24 14.73
CA ASP A 199 -5.12 -13.33 15.70
C ASP A 199 -4.69 -14.71 15.20
N ASP A 200 -4.46 -14.85 13.88
CA ASP A 200 -3.84 -16.04 13.32
C ASP A 200 -2.40 -16.24 13.85
N ILE A 201 -1.71 -15.17 14.26
CA ILE A 201 -0.33 -15.26 14.77
C ILE A 201 -0.30 -16.08 16.06
N GLU A 202 -1.18 -15.83 17.00
CA GLU A 202 -1.15 -16.53 18.29
C GLU A 202 -1.58 -18.00 18.20
N GLN A 203 -2.20 -18.39 17.08
CA GLN A 203 -2.82 -19.69 16.88
C GLN A 203 -2.13 -20.58 15.84
N ALA A 204 -1.14 -20.06 15.12
CA ALA A 204 -0.41 -20.80 14.12
C ALA A 204 0.59 -21.80 14.71
N ASP A 205 0.80 -22.92 14.02
CA ASP A 205 1.87 -23.88 14.30
C ASP A 205 3.08 -23.64 13.41
N ALA A 206 2.89 -22.94 12.29
CA ALA A 206 3.98 -22.56 11.42
C ALA A 206 3.73 -21.27 10.66
N PHE A 207 4.83 -20.54 10.43
CA PHE A 207 4.87 -19.34 9.63
C PHE A 207 5.77 -19.56 8.42
N VAL A 208 5.29 -19.16 7.23
CA VAL A 208 6.10 -19.17 6.02
C VAL A 208 6.14 -17.77 5.43
N LEU A 209 7.29 -17.11 5.55
CA LEU A 209 7.51 -15.76 5.05
C LEU A 209 8.09 -15.84 3.64
N TRP A 210 7.28 -15.50 2.65
CA TRP A 210 7.66 -15.49 1.25
C TRP A 210 8.16 -14.09 0.82
N GLY A 211 9.48 -13.88 0.96
CA GLY A 211 10.14 -12.61 0.61
C GLY A 211 9.80 -11.45 1.55
N SER A 212 9.17 -11.72 2.70
CA SER A 212 8.77 -10.70 3.67
C SER A 212 9.85 -10.45 4.72
N ASN A 213 10.53 -9.31 4.65
CA ASN A 213 11.35 -8.81 5.76
C ASN A 213 10.47 -8.17 6.86
N MET A 214 9.67 -8.98 7.55
CA MET A 214 8.74 -8.50 8.59
C MET A 214 9.46 -7.84 9.77
N ALA A 215 10.69 -8.26 10.09
CA ALA A 215 11.49 -7.69 11.17
C ALA A 215 11.70 -6.17 11.03
N GLU A 216 11.79 -5.67 9.80
CA GLU A 216 12.00 -4.24 9.53
C GLU A 216 10.76 -3.51 8.97
N MET A 217 9.89 -4.23 8.24
CA MET A 217 8.79 -3.65 7.48
C MET A 217 7.43 -3.77 8.20
N HIS A 218 7.26 -4.80 9.05
CA HIS A 218 6.07 -5.00 9.89
C HIS A 218 6.47 -5.38 11.33
N PRO A 219 7.25 -4.53 12.03
CA PRO A 219 8.00 -4.99 13.21
C PRO A 219 7.13 -5.47 14.37
N ILE A 220 5.91 -4.94 14.52
CA ILE A 220 5.00 -5.37 15.58
C ILE A 220 4.37 -6.73 15.27
N LEU A 221 4.05 -7.01 13.99
CA LEU A 221 3.63 -8.37 13.61
C LEU A 221 4.78 -9.36 13.78
N TRP A 222 6.01 -8.95 13.44
CA TRP A 222 7.19 -9.76 13.71
C TRP A 222 7.41 -10.00 15.22
N SER A 223 7.15 -9.00 16.06
CA SER A 223 7.19 -9.17 17.52
C SER A 223 6.19 -10.21 18.01
N ARG A 224 4.97 -10.25 17.46
CA ARG A 224 3.96 -11.26 17.79
C ARG A 224 4.36 -12.67 17.30
N ILE A 225 4.93 -12.77 16.10
CA ILE A 225 5.49 -14.05 15.59
C ILE A 225 6.65 -14.52 16.49
N THR A 226 7.51 -13.60 16.90
CA THR A 226 8.63 -13.87 17.81
C THR A 226 8.14 -14.39 19.16
N ASP A 227 7.14 -13.74 19.75
CA ASP A 227 6.50 -14.21 20.98
C ASP A 227 5.90 -15.61 20.80
N ARG A 228 5.09 -15.83 19.76
CA ARG A 228 4.52 -17.16 19.47
C ARG A 228 5.59 -18.24 19.33
N ARG A 229 6.67 -17.97 18.59
CA ARG A 229 7.75 -18.94 18.34
C ARG A 229 8.60 -19.21 19.57
N ILE A 230 8.91 -18.20 20.38
CA ILE A 230 9.76 -18.37 21.57
C ILE A 230 8.96 -18.98 22.73
N SER A 231 7.70 -18.59 22.88
CA SER A 231 6.79 -19.09 23.93
C SER A 231 6.28 -20.52 23.64
N ASN A 232 6.38 -21.00 22.39
CA ASN A 232 6.05 -22.37 22.03
C ASN A 232 7.11 -22.99 21.09
N PRO A 233 7.94 -23.92 21.58
CA PRO A 233 9.03 -24.52 20.81
C PRO A 233 8.57 -25.46 19.69
N ASP A 234 7.28 -25.84 19.62
CA ASP A 234 6.72 -26.66 18.54
C ASP A 234 6.33 -25.84 17.31
N VAL A 235 6.30 -24.52 17.44
CA VAL A 235 6.06 -23.60 16.33
C VAL A 235 7.29 -23.55 15.43
N ARG A 236 7.08 -23.44 14.12
CA ARG A 236 8.15 -23.30 13.12
C ARG A 236 8.06 -21.98 12.36
N VAL A 237 9.21 -21.35 12.13
CA VAL A 237 9.33 -20.14 11.30
C VAL A 237 10.24 -20.45 10.11
N THR A 238 9.66 -20.45 8.92
CA THR A 238 10.38 -20.61 7.66
C THR A 238 10.44 -19.27 6.94
N VAL A 239 11.63 -18.81 6.57
CA VAL A 239 11.85 -17.52 5.90
C VAL A 239 12.50 -17.77 4.54
N LEU A 240 11.80 -17.41 3.48
CA LEU A 240 12.31 -17.38 2.12
C LEU A 240 12.65 -15.94 1.72
N SER A 241 13.81 -15.73 1.10
CA SER A 241 14.21 -14.43 0.57
C SER A 241 15.22 -14.57 -0.58
N THR A 242 15.48 -13.50 -1.32
CA THR A 242 16.58 -13.43 -2.30
C THR A 242 17.90 -12.99 -1.67
N TYR A 243 17.88 -12.54 -0.41
CA TYR A 243 19.05 -12.19 0.41
C TYR A 243 18.74 -12.38 1.90
N GLU A 244 19.76 -12.67 2.70
CA GLU A 244 19.60 -12.79 4.15
C GLU A 244 19.38 -11.41 4.77
N HIS A 245 18.46 -11.32 5.72
CA HIS A 245 18.10 -10.11 6.47
C HIS A 245 17.61 -10.48 7.87
N ARG A 246 17.27 -9.50 8.72
CA ARG A 246 16.96 -9.72 10.15
C ARG A 246 15.88 -10.78 10.44
N SER A 247 14.88 -10.98 9.59
CA SER A 247 13.91 -12.08 9.82
C SER A 247 14.56 -13.48 9.87
N PHE A 248 15.74 -13.68 9.29
CA PHE A 248 16.48 -14.95 9.36
C PHE A 248 16.97 -15.26 10.77
N GLU A 249 17.06 -14.27 11.67
CA GLU A 249 17.51 -14.46 13.06
C GLU A 249 16.57 -15.34 13.89
N LEU A 250 15.27 -15.41 13.52
CA LEU A 250 14.28 -16.28 14.16
C LEU A 250 13.99 -17.56 13.35
N ALA A 251 14.49 -17.65 12.12
CA ALA A 251 14.10 -18.70 11.20
C ALA A 251 14.63 -20.07 11.66
N ASP A 252 13.74 -21.04 11.82
CA ASP A 252 14.10 -22.46 11.93
C ASP A 252 14.67 -22.96 10.59
N HIS A 253 14.10 -22.45 9.48
CA HIS A 253 14.56 -22.71 8.13
C HIS A 253 14.69 -21.39 7.36
N GLY A 254 15.94 -21.00 7.05
CA GLY A 254 16.25 -19.88 6.16
C GLY A 254 16.56 -20.37 4.75
N LEU A 255 15.84 -19.85 3.75
CA LEU A 255 15.94 -20.27 2.35
C LEU A 255 16.28 -19.06 1.47
N ILE A 256 17.44 -19.08 0.83
CA ILE A 256 17.86 -18.06 -0.14
C ILE A 256 17.63 -18.60 -1.54
N PHE A 257 16.75 -17.97 -2.32
CA PHE A 257 16.37 -18.43 -3.65
C PHE A 257 16.66 -17.40 -4.74
N THR A 258 16.91 -17.89 -5.96
CA THR A 258 17.11 -17.06 -7.16
C THR A 258 15.85 -16.23 -7.47
N PRO A 259 15.96 -14.92 -7.78
CA PRO A 259 14.81 -14.09 -8.10
C PRO A 259 13.83 -14.73 -9.10
N GLN A 260 12.52 -14.61 -8.85
CA GLN A 260 11.40 -15.15 -9.66
C GLN A 260 11.18 -16.67 -9.62
N THR A 261 12.07 -17.42 -8.96
CA THR A 261 11.94 -18.88 -8.90
C THR A 261 10.97 -19.36 -7.81
N ASP A 262 10.39 -18.45 -7.03
CA ASP A 262 9.26 -18.69 -6.13
C ASP A 262 8.05 -19.30 -6.86
N LEU A 263 7.76 -18.89 -8.10
CA LEU A 263 6.77 -19.55 -8.97
C LEU A 263 7.06 -21.06 -9.12
N ALA A 264 8.33 -21.41 -9.36
CA ALA A 264 8.74 -22.80 -9.53
C ALA A 264 8.70 -23.58 -8.20
N ILE A 265 9.10 -22.95 -7.10
CA ILE A 265 9.02 -23.53 -5.75
C ILE A 265 7.56 -23.85 -5.39
N MET A 266 6.62 -22.94 -5.66
CA MET A 266 5.21 -23.18 -5.39
C MET A 266 4.61 -24.28 -6.26
N ASN A 267 4.92 -24.31 -7.55
CA ASN A 267 4.50 -25.39 -8.41
C ASN A 267 5.09 -26.74 -7.96
N TYR A 268 6.32 -26.76 -7.43
CA TYR A 268 6.87 -27.93 -6.77
C TYR A 268 6.09 -28.33 -5.51
N ILE A 269 5.70 -27.39 -4.65
CA ILE A 269 4.87 -27.70 -3.47
C ILE A 269 3.53 -28.32 -3.92
N ILE A 270 2.88 -27.76 -4.94
CA ILE A 270 1.64 -28.31 -5.49
C ILE A 270 1.86 -29.73 -6.04
N ASN A 271 2.94 -29.93 -6.80
CA ASN A 271 3.33 -31.27 -7.29
C ASN A 271 3.56 -32.25 -6.13
N TYR A 272 4.26 -31.81 -5.08
CA TYR A 272 4.51 -32.60 -3.87
C TYR A 272 3.20 -33.01 -3.20
N LEU A 273 2.24 -32.09 -3.03
CA LEU A 273 0.93 -32.40 -2.46
C LEU A 273 0.20 -33.50 -3.26
N ILE A 274 0.27 -33.44 -4.59
CA ILE A 274 -0.31 -34.45 -5.47
C ILE A 274 0.40 -35.79 -5.31
N GLN A 275 1.74 -35.81 -5.38
CA GLN A 275 2.55 -37.03 -5.32
C GLN A 275 2.45 -37.76 -3.97
N ASN A 276 2.17 -37.02 -2.90
CA ASN A 276 2.09 -37.57 -1.54
C ASN A 276 0.65 -37.73 -1.04
N ASN A 277 -0.35 -37.62 -1.94
CA ASN A 277 -1.78 -37.74 -1.60
C ASN A 277 -2.20 -36.85 -0.42
N ALA A 278 -1.67 -35.61 -0.37
CA ALA A 278 -1.86 -34.66 0.73
C ALA A 278 -2.92 -33.57 0.40
N ILE A 279 -3.77 -33.83 -0.59
CA ILE A 279 -4.86 -32.93 -0.98
C ILE A 279 -6.09 -33.20 -0.10
N ASN A 280 -6.68 -32.13 0.43
CA ASN A 280 -7.98 -32.19 1.10
C ASN A 280 -9.11 -32.22 0.05
N TRP A 281 -9.42 -33.42 -0.44
CA TRP A 281 -10.43 -33.61 -1.48
C TRP A 281 -11.84 -33.21 -1.07
N ASP A 282 -12.21 -33.33 0.21
CA ASP A 282 -13.51 -32.87 0.68
C ASP A 282 -13.65 -31.35 0.49
N PHE A 283 -12.62 -30.60 0.90
CA PHE A 283 -12.58 -29.15 0.72
C PHE A 283 -12.54 -28.76 -0.76
N VAL A 284 -11.64 -29.38 -1.54
CA VAL A 284 -11.45 -29.08 -2.97
C VAL A 284 -12.75 -29.28 -3.75
N ASN A 285 -13.42 -30.42 -3.57
CA ASN A 285 -14.64 -30.74 -4.31
C ASN A 285 -15.81 -29.78 -3.98
N LYS A 286 -15.93 -29.41 -2.70
CA LYS A 286 -17.01 -28.53 -2.22
C LYS A 286 -16.77 -27.06 -2.56
N HIS A 287 -15.56 -26.55 -2.36
CA HIS A 287 -15.30 -25.11 -2.28
C HIS A 287 -14.41 -24.55 -3.38
N THR A 288 -13.97 -25.36 -4.35
CA THR A 288 -13.04 -24.90 -5.38
C THR A 288 -13.46 -25.27 -6.80
N LYS A 289 -12.89 -24.56 -7.77
CA LYS A 289 -12.93 -24.87 -9.20
C LYS A 289 -11.56 -24.60 -9.83
N PHE A 290 -11.27 -25.27 -10.94
CA PHE A 290 -9.97 -25.20 -11.61
C PHE A 290 -10.03 -24.29 -12.84
N LYS A 291 -8.98 -23.49 -13.02
CA LYS A 291 -8.74 -22.66 -14.20
C LYS A 291 -7.28 -22.79 -14.63
N ARG A 292 -6.98 -22.41 -15.88
CA ARG A 292 -5.61 -22.16 -16.34
C ARG A 292 -5.45 -20.72 -16.80
N GLY A 293 -4.30 -20.12 -16.53
CA GLY A 293 -3.99 -18.75 -16.96
C GLY A 293 -3.58 -18.67 -18.42
N GLU A 294 -3.79 -17.51 -19.04
CA GLU A 294 -3.06 -17.14 -20.26
C GLU A 294 -1.56 -17.07 -19.96
N THR A 295 -0.70 -17.58 -20.85
CA THR A 295 0.76 -17.54 -20.70
C THR A 295 1.40 -16.68 -21.79
N ASN A 296 2.71 -16.43 -21.71
CA ASN A 296 3.45 -15.53 -22.59
C ASN A 296 2.83 -14.12 -22.62
N ILE A 297 2.60 -13.54 -21.44
CA ILE A 297 1.76 -12.33 -21.28
C ILE A 297 2.50 -10.99 -21.40
N GLY A 298 3.77 -11.00 -21.80
CA GLY A 298 4.63 -9.80 -21.85
C GLY A 298 5.06 -9.31 -20.47
N TYR A 299 5.42 -8.02 -20.36
CA TYR A 299 5.98 -7.41 -19.14
C TYR A 299 5.46 -5.98 -18.88
N GLY A 300 4.38 -5.58 -19.54
CA GLY A 300 3.77 -4.26 -19.38
C GLY A 300 4.69 -3.09 -19.72
N LEU A 301 5.69 -3.33 -20.56
CA LEU A 301 6.57 -2.30 -21.12
C LEU A 301 5.85 -1.54 -22.24
N ARG A 302 6.53 -0.55 -22.85
CA ARG A 302 5.97 0.14 -24.01
C ARG A 302 5.75 -0.82 -25.19
N PRO A 303 4.71 -0.61 -26.04
CA PRO A 303 4.33 -1.59 -27.05
C PRO A 303 5.37 -1.97 -28.11
N GLU A 304 6.33 -1.09 -28.33
CA GLU A 304 7.47 -1.23 -29.23
C GLU A 304 8.62 -2.04 -28.63
N HIS A 305 8.67 -2.21 -27.30
CA HIS A 305 9.74 -2.95 -26.64
C HIS A 305 9.81 -4.41 -27.14
N PRO A 306 11.01 -4.98 -27.37
CA PRO A 306 11.15 -6.34 -27.90
C PRO A 306 10.41 -7.42 -27.09
N LEU A 307 10.45 -7.32 -25.76
CA LEU A 307 9.75 -8.25 -24.83
C LEU A 307 8.22 -8.19 -24.89
N GLU A 308 7.67 -7.24 -25.64
CA GLU A 308 6.23 -7.10 -25.85
C GLU A 308 5.77 -7.65 -27.22
N LYS A 309 6.72 -7.95 -28.12
CA LYS A 309 6.44 -8.54 -29.43
C LYS A 309 6.11 -10.02 -29.29
N ASP A 310 5.15 -10.48 -30.09
CA ASP A 310 4.70 -11.89 -30.12
C ASP A 310 4.25 -12.44 -28.75
N THR A 311 3.58 -11.59 -27.97
CA THR A 311 3.02 -11.91 -26.65
C THR A 311 1.49 -11.90 -26.63
N ASN A 312 0.91 -12.62 -25.67
CA ASN A 312 -0.52 -12.62 -25.36
C ASN A 312 -0.92 -11.49 -24.40
N ARG A 313 -0.18 -10.37 -24.37
CA ARG A 313 -0.42 -9.25 -23.43
C ARG A 313 -1.84 -8.68 -23.48
N ALA A 314 -2.49 -8.72 -24.65
CA ALA A 314 -3.85 -8.22 -24.85
C ALA A 314 -4.88 -9.07 -24.09
N THR A 315 -4.53 -10.32 -23.80
CA THR A 315 -5.35 -11.28 -23.06
C THR A 315 -4.71 -11.72 -21.75
N ALA A 316 -3.71 -10.99 -21.24
CA ALA A 316 -2.92 -11.37 -20.07
C ALA A 316 -3.74 -11.79 -18.84
N GLY A 317 -4.90 -11.14 -18.63
CA GLY A 317 -5.80 -11.43 -17.52
C GLY A 317 -6.79 -12.58 -17.76
N LYS A 318 -6.84 -13.19 -18.95
CA LYS A 318 -7.81 -14.27 -19.23
C LYS A 318 -7.49 -15.52 -18.41
N MET A 319 -8.56 -16.17 -17.93
CA MET A 319 -8.52 -17.49 -17.30
C MET A 319 -9.45 -18.40 -18.10
N HIS A 320 -8.95 -19.58 -18.46
CA HIS A 320 -9.71 -20.58 -19.22
C HIS A 320 -10.21 -21.67 -18.27
N ASP A 321 -11.36 -22.27 -18.56
CA ASP A 321 -11.80 -23.50 -17.88
C ASP A 321 -10.71 -24.57 -17.99
N SER A 322 -10.53 -25.32 -16.90
CA SER A 322 -9.46 -26.31 -16.74
C SER A 322 -9.91 -27.39 -15.75
N SER A 323 -9.03 -28.34 -15.48
CA SER A 323 -9.29 -29.49 -14.60
C SER A 323 -8.14 -29.76 -13.65
N PHE A 324 -8.38 -30.62 -12.66
CA PHE A 324 -7.31 -31.13 -11.80
C PHE A 324 -6.22 -31.85 -12.61
N GLU A 325 -6.58 -32.62 -13.65
CA GLU A 325 -5.60 -33.34 -14.46
C GLU A 325 -4.69 -32.39 -15.26
N GLU A 326 -5.22 -31.27 -15.76
CA GLU A 326 -4.41 -30.24 -16.40
C GLU A 326 -3.45 -29.56 -15.42
N LEU A 327 -3.92 -29.23 -14.20
CA LEU A 327 -3.03 -28.72 -13.14
C LEU A 327 -1.92 -29.73 -12.84
N LYS A 328 -2.28 -31.00 -12.62
CA LYS A 328 -1.35 -32.10 -12.34
C LYS A 328 -0.32 -32.26 -13.45
N GLN A 329 -0.75 -32.22 -14.72
CA GLN A 329 0.16 -32.29 -15.85
C GLN A 329 1.15 -31.13 -15.84
N LEU A 330 0.69 -29.89 -15.66
CA LEU A 330 1.55 -28.71 -15.61
C LEU A 330 2.57 -28.80 -14.46
N VAL A 331 2.12 -29.12 -13.25
CA VAL A 331 3.00 -29.11 -12.07
C VAL A 331 3.94 -30.31 -12.01
N SER A 332 3.64 -31.40 -12.73
CA SER A 332 4.51 -32.58 -12.80
C SER A 332 5.93 -32.27 -13.32
N GLU A 333 6.05 -31.22 -14.13
CA GLU A 333 7.35 -30.74 -14.62
C GLU A 333 8.22 -30.07 -13.56
N TYR A 334 7.66 -29.72 -12.40
CA TYR A 334 8.36 -29.06 -11.30
C TYR A 334 8.80 -30.12 -10.30
N THR A 335 9.75 -30.96 -10.71
CA THR A 335 10.39 -31.97 -9.85
C THR A 335 11.35 -31.32 -8.87
N VAL A 336 11.69 -32.01 -7.78
CA VAL A 336 12.65 -31.51 -6.79
C VAL A 336 14.02 -31.23 -7.43
N GLU A 337 14.46 -32.05 -8.39
CA GLU A 337 15.70 -31.84 -9.14
C GLU A 337 15.68 -30.56 -9.97
N LYS A 338 14.62 -30.35 -10.75
CA LYS A 338 14.51 -29.19 -11.64
C LYS A 338 14.37 -27.91 -10.83
N VAL A 339 13.54 -27.91 -9.80
CA VAL A 339 13.34 -26.73 -8.95
C VAL A 339 14.54 -26.43 -8.08
N SER A 340 15.25 -27.44 -7.57
CA SER A 340 16.53 -27.23 -6.86
C SER A 340 17.54 -26.53 -7.76
N LYS A 341 17.71 -26.99 -9.01
CA LYS A 341 18.60 -26.35 -9.99
C LYS A 341 18.19 -24.92 -10.34
N MET A 342 16.89 -24.66 -10.51
CA MET A 342 16.39 -23.33 -10.86
C MET A 342 16.55 -22.34 -9.70
N SER A 343 16.10 -22.74 -8.51
CA SER A 343 16.00 -21.85 -7.34
C SER A 343 17.29 -21.68 -6.56
N GLY A 344 18.24 -22.61 -6.71
CA GLY A 344 19.44 -22.65 -5.88
C GLY A 344 19.22 -23.24 -4.48
N LEU A 345 17.99 -23.65 -4.14
CA LEU A 345 17.68 -24.38 -2.92
C LEU A 345 18.05 -25.85 -3.04
N ASP A 346 18.55 -26.45 -1.98
CA ASP A 346 18.78 -27.90 -1.98
C ASP A 346 17.45 -28.68 -1.86
N LYS A 347 17.52 -29.98 -2.15
CA LYS A 347 16.34 -30.86 -2.13
C LYS A 347 15.70 -30.95 -0.74
N VAL A 348 16.51 -30.93 0.32
CA VAL A 348 16.04 -31.06 1.71
C VAL A 348 15.25 -29.82 2.12
N GLN A 349 15.73 -28.63 1.75
CA GLN A 349 15.04 -27.36 1.98
C GLN A 349 13.67 -27.35 1.29
N LEU A 350 13.62 -27.75 0.01
CA LEU A 350 12.39 -27.85 -0.76
C LEU A 350 11.40 -28.84 -0.13
N GLU A 351 11.84 -30.06 0.18
CA GLU A 351 10.99 -31.06 0.80
C GLU A 351 10.50 -30.65 2.19
N THR A 352 11.34 -30.00 2.99
CA THR A 352 10.97 -29.50 4.33
C THR A 352 9.85 -28.49 4.23
N LEU A 353 9.96 -27.55 3.29
CA LEU A 353 8.91 -26.56 3.01
C LEU A 353 7.62 -27.23 2.53
N ALA A 354 7.70 -28.18 1.59
CA ALA A 354 6.52 -28.85 1.06
C ALA A 354 5.81 -29.72 2.12
N LYS A 355 6.57 -30.44 2.96
CA LYS A 355 6.05 -31.25 4.08
C LYS A 355 5.25 -30.40 5.06
N LEU A 356 5.69 -29.17 5.33
CA LEU A 356 4.98 -28.25 6.22
C LEU A 356 3.55 -27.93 5.73
N TYR A 357 3.40 -27.70 4.43
CA TYR A 357 2.08 -27.51 3.82
C TYR A 357 1.30 -28.82 3.72
N ALA A 358 1.95 -29.94 3.45
CA ALA A 358 1.32 -31.26 3.31
C ALA A 358 0.76 -31.82 4.61
N ASP A 359 1.34 -31.50 5.76
CA ASP A 359 0.92 -32.03 7.06
C ASP A 359 -0.47 -31.49 7.46
N PRO A 360 -1.53 -32.32 7.51
CA PRO A 360 -2.88 -31.87 7.82
C PRO A 360 -3.06 -31.42 9.27
N THR A 361 -2.12 -31.75 10.16
CA THR A 361 -2.17 -31.40 11.59
C THR A 361 -1.60 -30.01 11.88
N LYS A 362 -0.87 -29.41 10.92
CA LYS A 362 -0.21 -28.12 11.10
C LYS A 362 -1.06 -26.97 10.58
N LYS A 363 -1.35 -26.02 11.46
CA LYS A 363 -1.89 -24.71 11.10
C LYS A 363 -0.79 -23.81 10.54
N VAL A 364 -0.89 -23.45 9.26
CA VAL A 364 0.14 -22.69 8.54
C VAL A 364 -0.38 -21.31 8.18
N VAL A 365 0.39 -20.28 8.51
CA VAL A 365 0.15 -18.92 8.03
C VAL A 365 1.26 -18.53 7.04
N SER A 366 0.85 -18.19 5.82
CA SER A 366 1.78 -17.72 4.78
C SER A 366 1.74 -16.20 4.69
N TYR A 367 2.90 -15.55 4.83
CA TYR A 367 3.02 -14.10 4.75
C TYR A 367 3.86 -13.68 3.56
N TRP A 368 3.32 -12.80 2.72
CA TRP A 368 4.08 -12.14 1.64
C TRP A 368 3.83 -10.63 1.64
N THR A 369 4.80 -9.89 1.11
CA THR A 369 4.73 -8.43 0.93
C THR A 369 5.16 -8.11 -0.51
N MET A 370 6.19 -7.27 -0.70
CA MET A 370 6.61 -6.82 -2.03
C MET A 370 7.41 -7.86 -2.82
N GLY A 371 7.88 -8.95 -2.19
CA GLY A 371 8.54 -10.04 -2.92
C GLY A 371 7.61 -10.65 -3.97
N PHE A 372 6.33 -10.82 -3.63
CA PHE A 372 5.29 -11.28 -4.55
C PHE A 372 4.63 -10.16 -5.34
N ASN A 373 4.41 -9.00 -4.73
CA ASN A 373 3.58 -8.01 -5.41
C ASN A 373 4.36 -7.22 -6.46
N GLN A 374 5.59 -6.81 -6.12
CA GLN A 374 6.52 -6.15 -7.04
C GLN A 374 7.30 -7.20 -7.82
N HIS A 375 6.58 -7.86 -8.72
CA HIS A 375 7.01 -9.04 -9.44
C HIS A 375 6.32 -9.06 -10.81
N THR A 376 7.02 -9.32 -11.91
CA THR A 376 6.39 -9.30 -13.26
C THR A 376 5.35 -10.39 -13.48
N ARG A 377 5.24 -11.34 -12.57
CA ARG A 377 4.15 -12.34 -12.46
C ARG A 377 3.52 -12.32 -11.06
N GLY A 378 3.38 -11.14 -10.47
CA GLY A 378 2.92 -10.94 -9.10
C GLY A 378 1.51 -11.46 -8.84
N VAL A 379 0.61 -11.35 -9.81
CA VAL A 379 -0.73 -11.93 -9.70
C VAL A 379 -0.65 -13.45 -9.65
N TRP A 380 0.20 -14.07 -10.48
CA TRP A 380 0.34 -15.53 -10.52
C TRP A 380 0.91 -16.08 -9.22
N VAL A 381 1.98 -15.49 -8.68
CA VAL A 381 2.57 -16.00 -7.43
C VAL A 381 1.62 -15.85 -6.24
N ASN A 382 0.81 -14.79 -6.21
CA ASN A 382 -0.29 -14.66 -5.24
C ASN A 382 -1.33 -15.80 -5.40
N GLN A 383 -1.73 -16.13 -6.64
CA GLN A 383 -2.68 -17.23 -6.88
C GLN A 383 -2.08 -18.60 -6.57
N LEU A 384 -0.80 -18.82 -6.83
CA LEU A 384 -0.11 -20.08 -6.51
C LEU A 384 -0.03 -20.32 -5.00
N ILE A 385 0.20 -19.29 -4.17
CA ILE A 385 0.13 -19.48 -2.71
C ILE A 385 -1.30 -19.77 -2.27
N TYR A 386 -2.32 -19.15 -2.88
CA TYR A 386 -3.70 -19.53 -2.62
C TYR A 386 -3.99 -20.98 -3.03
N ASN A 387 -3.47 -21.46 -4.16
CA ASN A 387 -3.64 -22.85 -4.58
C ASN A 387 -3.15 -23.82 -3.49
N ILE A 388 -1.97 -23.58 -2.90
CA ILE A 388 -1.42 -24.43 -1.84
C ILE A 388 -2.37 -24.49 -0.63
N HIS A 389 -2.91 -23.34 -0.20
CA HIS A 389 -3.87 -23.28 0.90
C HIS A 389 -5.23 -23.88 0.54
N LEU A 390 -5.72 -23.71 -0.68
CA LEU A 390 -6.98 -24.27 -1.16
C LEU A 390 -6.90 -25.80 -1.33
N LEU A 391 -5.79 -26.33 -1.87
CA LEU A 391 -5.56 -27.77 -2.02
C LEU A 391 -5.46 -28.49 -0.68
N THR A 392 -5.07 -27.79 0.39
CA THR A 392 -4.95 -28.34 1.74
C THR A 392 -6.13 -27.99 2.65
N GLY A 393 -7.06 -27.13 2.20
CA GLY A 393 -8.18 -26.62 3.02
C GLY A 393 -7.73 -25.72 4.19
N LYS A 394 -6.49 -25.21 4.15
CA LYS A 394 -5.85 -24.41 5.20
C LYS A 394 -6.20 -22.92 5.04
N ILE A 395 -7.47 -22.54 5.18
CA ILE A 395 -7.92 -21.17 4.92
C ILE A 395 -9.13 -20.79 5.78
N SER A 396 -9.23 -19.52 6.16
CA SER A 396 -10.32 -18.98 6.99
C SER A 396 -10.54 -19.74 8.30
N ILE A 397 -9.45 -20.22 8.90
CA ILE A 397 -9.46 -20.95 10.18
C ILE A 397 -8.49 -20.22 11.12
N PRO A 398 -8.82 -20.08 12.41
CA PRO A 398 -7.92 -19.47 13.38
C PRO A 398 -6.53 -20.12 13.42
N GLY A 399 -5.52 -19.34 13.04
CA GLY A 399 -4.12 -19.76 12.94
C GLY A 399 -3.70 -20.34 11.60
N CYS A 400 -4.58 -20.34 10.59
CA CYS A 400 -4.37 -21.12 9.37
C CYS A 400 -4.94 -20.41 8.13
N GLY A 401 -4.05 -19.82 7.32
CA GLY A 401 -4.47 -19.10 6.13
C GLY A 401 -3.36 -18.35 5.39
N PRO A 402 -3.60 -18.00 4.11
CA PRO A 402 -2.73 -17.13 3.35
C PRO A 402 -3.02 -15.65 3.71
N PHE A 403 -2.00 -14.89 4.09
CA PHE A 403 -2.14 -13.50 4.54
C PHE A 403 -1.23 -12.56 3.75
N SER A 404 -1.86 -11.77 2.84
CA SER A 404 -1.19 -10.69 2.14
C SER A 404 -0.93 -9.51 3.07
N LEU A 405 0.34 -9.16 3.30
CA LEU A 405 0.70 -8.01 4.12
C LEU A 405 0.63 -6.72 3.30
N THR A 406 -0.19 -5.78 3.77
CA THR A 406 -0.25 -4.43 3.21
C THR A 406 0.89 -3.56 3.73
N GLY A 407 1.57 -2.86 2.83
CA GLY A 407 2.71 -2.00 3.19
C GLY A 407 2.32 -0.64 3.78
N GLN A 408 1.37 0.06 3.16
CA GLN A 408 0.93 1.42 3.52
C GLN A 408 -0.17 1.42 4.60
N PRO A 409 -0.33 2.51 5.37
CA PRO A 409 -1.23 2.52 6.52
C PRO A 409 -2.70 2.46 6.11
N SER A 410 -3.03 2.86 4.88
CA SER A 410 -4.38 2.79 4.32
C SER A 410 -4.38 2.48 2.83
N ALA A 411 -3.44 1.64 2.37
CA ALA A 411 -3.60 1.06 1.03
C ALA A 411 -4.86 0.18 0.96
N CYS A 412 -5.25 -0.48 2.06
CA CYS A 412 -6.55 -1.12 2.22
C CYS A 412 -7.67 -0.07 2.25
N GLY A 413 -7.85 0.57 3.41
CA GLY A 413 -8.98 1.46 3.72
C GLY A 413 -9.22 2.60 2.74
N THR A 414 -8.16 3.08 2.07
CA THR A 414 -8.27 4.22 1.15
C THR A 414 -8.07 3.80 -0.29
N ALA A 415 -6.93 3.22 -0.66
CA ALA A 415 -6.69 2.98 -2.08
C ALA A 415 -7.60 1.87 -2.63
N ARG A 416 -7.71 0.74 -1.93
CA ARG A 416 -8.42 -0.46 -2.39
C ARG A 416 -9.91 -0.42 -2.06
N GLU A 417 -10.28 -0.14 -0.82
CA GLU A 417 -11.68 -0.17 -0.38
C GLU A 417 -12.50 0.98 -0.99
N VAL A 418 -11.95 2.20 -1.03
CA VAL A 418 -12.58 3.32 -1.76
C VAL A 418 -12.42 3.18 -3.28
N GLY A 419 -11.42 2.43 -3.74
CA GLY A 419 -11.18 2.16 -5.15
C GLY A 419 -10.59 3.35 -5.91
N SER A 420 -9.57 4.01 -5.36
CA SER A 420 -8.90 5.16 -5.99
C SER A 420 -7.91 4.74 -7.09
N PHE A 421 -8.39 3.89 -8.00
CA PHE A 421 -7.67 3.29 -9.13
C PHE A 421 -8.45 3.55 -10.45
N PRO A 422 -7.80 3.51 -11.63
CA PRO A 422 -8.42 3.93 -12.88
C PRO A 422 -9.50 2.97 -13.38
N HIS A 423 -9.52 1.74 -12.88
CA HIS A 423 -10.50 0.71 -13.25
C HIS A 423 -11.59 0.52 -12.18
N ARG A 424 -11.49 1.22 -11.04
CA ARG A 424 -12.28 0.94 -9.83
C ARG A 424 -13.37 1.97 -9.55
N LEU A 425 -14.34 1.51 -8.79
CA LEU A 425 -15.30 2.24 -7.96
C LEU A 425 -15.20 1.66 -6.51
N PRO A 426 -15.83 2.29 -5.51
CA PRO A 426 -15.79 1.80 -4.13
C PRO A 426 -16.30 0.36 -3.96
N ALA A 427 -15.87 -0.35 -2.91
CA ALA A 427 -16.32 -1.70 -2.53
C ALA A 427 -16.21 -2.74 -3.67
N ASP A 428 -14.99 -2.91 -4.20
CA ASP A 428 -14.65 -3.85 -5.31
C ASP A 428 -15.37 -3.63 -6.64
N LEU A 429 -16.20 -2.60 -6.73
CA LEU A 429 -16.85 -2.20 -7.96
C LEU A 429 -15.81 -1.73 -9.00
N VAL A 430 -16.21 -1.77 -10.27
CA VAL A 430 -15.35 -1.50 -11.42
C VAL A 430 -16.09 -0.64 -12.43
N VAL A 431 -15.37 0.28 -13.07
CA VAL A 431 -15.95 1.22 -14.04
C VAL A 431 -16.46 0.52 -15.30
N THR A 432 -15.94 -0.66 -15.62
CA THR A 432 -16.31 -1.42 -16.81
C THR A 432 -17.65 -2.14 -16.70
N ASN A 433 -18.20 -2.30 -15.48
CA ASN A 433 -19.51 -2.93 -15.28
C ASN A 433 -20.61 -1.86 -15.22
N PRO A 434 -21.61 -1.90 -16.12
CA PRO A 434 -22.67 -0.89 -16.15
C PRO A 434 -23.50 -0.82 -14.86
N LYS A 435 -23.77 -1.95 -14.19
CA LYS A 435 -24.51 -1.96 -12.91
C LYS A 435 -23.71 -1.31 -11.77
N HIS A 436 -22.39 -1.43 -11.82
CA HIS A 436 -21.50 -0.82 -10.85
C HIS A 436 -21.49 0.71 -11.01
N ARG A 437 -21.44 1.19 -12.26
CA ARG A 437 -21.57 2.62 -12.57
C ARG A 437 -22.93 3.16 -12.14
N GLU A 438 -24.02 2.45 -12.44
CA GLU A 438 -25.38 2.82 -12.03
C GLU A 438 -25.48 2.93 -10.49
N THR A 439 -24.85 2.01 -9.76
CA THR A 439 -24.80 2.07 -8.28
C THR A 439 -24.09 3.34 -7.81
N ALA A 440 -22.92 3.66 -8.38
CA ALA A 440 -22.18 4.86 -8.04
C ALA A 440 -22.94 6.15 -8.42
N GLU A 441 -23.54 6.19 -9.60
CA GLU A 441 -24.34 7.33 -10.07
C GLU A 441 -25.58 7.54 -9.21
N ARG A 442 -26.24 6.48 -8.76
CA ARG A 442 -27.36 6.55 -7.81
C ARG A 442 -26.93 7.14 -6.47
N ILE A 443 -25.89 6.58 -5.85
CA ILE A 443 -25.40 7.05 -4.53
C ILE A 443 -24.93 8.50 -4.64
N TRP A 444 -24.20 8.86 -5.70
CA TRP A 444 -23.70 10.22 -5.91
C TRP A 444 -24.75 11.20 -6.47
N LYS A 445 -25.99 10.76 -6.74
CA LYS A 445 -27.06 11.56 -7.35
C LYS A 445 -26.66 12.19 -8.68
N LEU A 446 -26.11 11.39 -9.59
CA LEU A 446 -25.60 11.85 -10.88
C LEU A 446 -26.54 11.43 -12.02
N PRO A 447 -26.53 12.17 -13.15
CA PRO A 447 -27.13 11.71 -14.40
C PRO A 447 -26.53 10.37 -14.83
N LYS A 448 -27.34 9.54 -15.49
CA LYS A 448 -26.89 8.24 -15.99
C LYS A 448 -25.81 8.42 -17.07
N GLY A 449 -24.70 7.70 -16.94
CA GLY A 449 -23.56 7.79 -17.86
C GLY A 449 -22.56 8.92 -17.54
N THR A 450 -22.66 9.53 -16.37
CA THR A 450 -21.67 10.49 -15.87
C THR A 450 -20.31 9.80 -15.67
N VAL A 451 -20.31 8.63 -15.03
CA VAL A 451 -19.08 7.85 -14.78
C VAL A 451 -18.67 7.16 -16.08
N SER A 452 -17.44 7.43 -16.53
CA SER A 452 -16.90 6.82 -17.76
C SER A 452 -16.70 5.31 -17.61
N GLU A 453 -17.05 4.56 -18.66
CA GLU A 453 -16.82 3.11 -18.72
C GLU A 453 -15.40 2.72 -19.13
N LYS A 454 -14.65 3.67 -19.68
CA LYS A 454 -13.28 3.45 -20.16
C LYS A 454 -12.32 3.48 -18.99
N VAL A 455 -11.49 2.44 -18.86
CA VAL A 455 -10.41 2.40 -17.87
C VAL A 455 -9.43 3.54 -18.15
N GLY A 456 -9.10 4.30 -17.12
CA GLY A 456 -8.11 5.38 -17.21
C GLY A 456 -6.66 4.88 -17.18
N LEU A 457 -5.73 5.82 -17.10
CA LEU A 457 -4.30 5.55 -17.08
C LEU A 457 -3.83 5.13 -15.67
N HIS A 458 -3.22 3.94 -15.58
CA HIS A 458 -2.48 3.53 -14.38
C HIS A 458 -1.14 4.29 -14.25
N THR A 459 -0.48 4.25 -13.10
CA THR A 459 0.68 5.10 -12.78
C THR A 459 1.77 5.09 -13.86
N ILE A 460 2.21 3.91 -14.31
CA ILE A 460 3.23 3.82 -15.37
C ILE A 460 2.71 4.35 -16.71
N ALA A 461 1.42 4.17 -17.02
CA ALA A 461 0.81 4.76 -18.20
C ALA A 461 0.65 6.29 -18.08
N GLN A 462 0.46 6.84 -16.88
CA GLN A 462 0.48 8.28 -16.63
C GLN A 462 1.87 8.86 -16.88
N ASP A 463 2.93 8.19 -16.42
CA ASP A 463 4.31 8.63 -16.69
C ASP A 463 4.61 8.66 -18.20
N ARG A 464 4.23 7.61 -18.92
CA ARG A 464 4.36 7.52 -20.39
C ARG A 464 3.53 8.57 -21.12
N ALA A 465 2.26 8.74 -20.75
CA ALA A 465 1.36 9.73 -21.38
C ALA A 465 1.83 11.17 -21.16
N MET A 466 2.42 11.49 -19.99
CA MET A 466 3.06 12.79 -19.76
C MET A 466 4.28 12.96 -20.67
N ASN A 467 5.13 11.94 -20.77
CA ASN A 467 6.30 11.96 -21.64
C ASN A 467 5.93 12.11 -23.12
N ASP A 468 4.85 11.46 -23.55
CA ASP A 468 4.33 11.51 -24.91
C ASP A 468 3.59 12.83 -25.19
N GLY A 469 3.13 13.53 -24.13
CA GLY A 469 2.40 14.80 -24.22
C GLY A 469 0.89 14.63 -24.40
N GLU A 470 0.38 13.41 -24.20
CA GLU A 470 -1.03 13.05 -24.23
C GLU A 470 -1.77 13.44 -22.94
N MET A 471 -1.08 13.36 -21.80
CA MET A 471 -1.52 13.91 -20.52
C MET A 471 -0.70 15.17 -20.22
N ASN A 472 -1.35 16.27 -19.86
CA ASN A 472 -0.71 17.57 -19.69
C ASN A 472 -0.86 18.16 -18.29
N VAL A 473 -1.76 17.64 -17.46
CA VAL A 473 -1.83 18.06 -16.06
C VAL A 473 -1.76 16.85 -15.15
N LEU A 474 -0.87 16.89 -14.17
CA LEU A 474 -0.76 15.88 -13.13
C LEU A 474 -0.83 16.54 -11.76
N TRP A 475 -1.82 16.19 -10.96
CA TRP A 475 -1.84 16.54 -9.55
C TRP A 475 -1.46 15.33 -8.70
N GLN A 476 -0.30 15.41 -8.05
CA GLN A 476 0.19 14.42 -7.11
C GLN A 476 -0.14 14.83 -5.67
N MET A 477 -0.70 13.91 -4.88
CA MET A 477 -1.03 14.16 -3.46
C MET A 477 -0.52 13.05 -2.53
N CYS A 478 0.11 13.46 -1.42
CA CYS A 478 0.53 12.58 -0.31
C CYS A 478 1.47 11.42 -0.74
N ASN A 479 2.35 11.69 -1.70
CA ASN A 479 3.39 10.76 -2.14
C ASN A 479 4.56 11.52 -2.81
N ASN A 480 5.65 10.80 -3.11
CA ASN A 480 6.86 11.35 -3.73
C ASN A 480 7.30 10.47 -4.92
N ASN A 481 6.50 10.43 -6.00
CA ASN A 481 6.69 9.52 -7.13
C ASN A 481 7.96 9.77 -7.94
N MET A 482 8.48 11.00 -7.97
CA MET A 482 9.75 11.27 -8.65
C MET A 482 10.91 10.47 -8.04
N GLN A 483 10.86 10.21 -6.73
CA GLN A 483 11.84 9.34 -6.06
C GLN A 483 11.36 7.88 -5.97
N ALA A 484 10.05 7.63 -5.85
CA ALA A 484 9.51 6.30 -5.56
C ALA A 484 9.11 5.47 -6.79
N GLY A 485 8.77 6.09 -7.90
CA GLY A 485 8.40 5.40 -9.14
C GLY A 485 9.63 4.95 -9.93
N PRO A 486 9.51 3.93 -10.79
CA PRO A 486 10.65 3.36 -11.52
C PRO A 486 11.11 4.27 -12.66
N ASN A 487 12.25 3.92 -13.25
CA ASN A 487 12.77 4.44 -14.50
C ASN A 487 12.67 5.97 -14.62
N ILE A 488 13.18 6.66 -13.59
CA ILE A 488 13.07 8.13 -13.45
C ILE A 488 13.51 8.85 -14.72
N ASN A 489 14.62 8.41 -15.32
CA ASN A 489 15.32 9.12 -16.37
C ASN A 489 14.62 9.05 -17.75
N GLN A 490 13.88 7.99 -18.04
CA GLN A 490 13.33 7.78 -19.39
C GLN A 490 11.92 8.37 -19.55
N GLU A 491 11.07 8.24 -18.52
CA GLU A 491 9.66 8.62 -18.64
C GLU A 491 9.29 9.80 -17.74
N ARG A 492 9.48 9.63 -16.42
CA ARG A 492 8.86 10.52 -15.44
C ARG A 492 9.50 11.90 -15.42
N LEU A 493 10.81 11.99 -15.27
CA LEU A 493 11.48 13.28 -15.21
C LEU A 493 11.32 14.06 -16.53
N PRO A 494 11.58 13.45 -17.72
CA PRO A 494 11.31 14.13 -18.99
C PRO A 494 9.84 14.54 -19.15
N GLY A 495 8.88 13.66 -18.86
CA GLY A 495 7.46 13.97 -18.96
C GLY A 495 6.98 15.05 -18.00
N TRP A 496 7.49 15.08 -16.77
CA TRP A 496 7.15 16.13 -15.81
C TRP A 496 7.73 17.48 -16.20
N ARG A 497 8.90 17.51 -16.85
CA ARG A 497 9.58 18.75 -17.25
C ARG A 497 9.26 19.18 -18.69
N LYS A 498 8.56 18.35 -19.46
CA LYS A 498 8.12 18.66 -20.84
C LYS A 498 7.33 19.97 -20.89
N GLU A 499 7.63 20.79 -21.89
CA GLU A 499 6.85 22.00 -22.16
C GLU A 499 5.39 21.65 -22.47
N GLY A 500 4.46 22.48 -21.97
CA GLY A 500 3.03 22.23 -22.09
C GLY A 500 2.44 21.31 -21.02
N ASN A 501 3.26 20.63 -20.22
CA ASN A 501 2.80 19.89 -19.05
C ASN A 501 2.85 20.76 -17.79
N PHE A 502 1.89 20.60 -16.89
CA PHE A 502 1.77 21.30 -15.62
C PHE A 502 1.59 20.32 -14.46
N VAL A 503 2.56 20.28 -13.55
CA VAL A 503 2.59 19.33 -12.44
C VAL A 503 2.38 20.05 -11.11
N ILE A 504 1.41 19.56 -10.35
CA ILE A 504 1.08 20.03 -9.00
C ILE A 504 1.48 18.96 -7.99
N VAL A 505 2.15 19.35 -6.91
CA VAL A 505 2.50 18.44 -5.80
C VAL A 505 2.00 19.02 -4.47
N SER A 506 1.11 18.28 -3.81
CA SER A 506 0.68 18.53 -2.44
C SER A 506 1.53 17.70 -1.46
N ASP A 507 2.37 18.36 -0.67
CA ASP A 507 3.27 17.72 0.29
C ASP A 507 3.45 18.60 1.56
N PRO A 508 3.68 18.01 2.75
CA PRO A 508 4.11 18.77 3.93
C PRO A 508 5.55 19.29 3.85
N TYR A 509 6.42 18.71 3.01
CA TYR A 509 7.84 19.05 2.91
C TYR A 509 8.33 19.23 1.47
N PRO A 510 9.46 19.92 1.26
CA PRO A 510 10.20 19.85 0.02
C PRO A 510 10.67 18.41 -0.25
N THR A 511 10.31 17.89 -1.42
CA THR A 511 10.66 16.55 -1.89
C THR A 511 11.22 16.62 -3.30
N VAL A 512 11.84 15.55 -3.79
CA VAL A 512 12.29 15.46 -5.19
C VAL A 512 11.11 15.70 -6.14
N SER A 513 9.93 15.15 -5.83
CA SER A 513 8.72 15.43 -6.63
C SER A 513 8.33 16.91 -6.59
N ALA A 514 8.31 17.54 -5.42
CA ALA A 514 7.98 18.96 -5.30
C ALA A 514 8.97 19.84 -6.08
N LEU A 515 10.26 19.51 -6.01
CA LEU A 515 11.31 20.20 -6.77
C LEU A 515 11.16 20.02 -8.29
N SER A 516 10.66 18.88 -8.75
CA SER A 516 10.40 18.64 -10.17
C SER A 516 9.05 19.19 -10.67
N ALA A 517 8.17 19.61 -9.76
CA ALA A 517 6.85 20.14 -10.06
C ALA A 517 6.91 21.59 -10.57
N ASP A 518 5.73 22.13 -10.88
CA ASP A 518 5.53 23.52 -11.28
C ASP A 518 4.80 24.32 -10.21
N LEU A 519 3.91 23.66 -9.48
CA LEU A 519 3.20 24.20 -8.32
C LEU A 519 3.33 23.24 -7.13
N ILE A 520 3.69 23.79 -5.98
CA ILE A 520 3.77 23.07 -4.70
C ILE A 520 2.69 23.64 -3.78
N LEU A 521 1.88 22.76 -3.19
CA LEU A 521 0.81 23.11 -2.26
C LEU A 521 1.19 22.66 -0.83
N PRO A 522 1.27 23.58 0.17
CA PRO A 522 1.64 23.25 1.54
C PRO A 522 0.52 22.44 2.20
N THR A 523 0.87 21.25 2.70
CA THR A 523 -0.17 20.27 3.08
C THR A 523 -0.16 19.91 4.57
N ALA A 524 -1.35 19.90 5.19
CA ALA A 524 -1.55 19.42 6.56
C ALA A 524 -1.43 17.88 6.63
N MET A 525 -0.71 17.37 7.62
CA MET A 525 -0.36 15.97 7.73
C MET A 525 -0.78 15.33 9.07
N TRP A 526 -1.13 14.03 9.01
CA TRP A 526 -1.43 13.20 10.19
C TRP A 526 -2.44 13.87 11.14
N VAL A 527 -2.10 14.09 12.42
CA VAL A 527 -3.01 14.67 13.43
C VAL A 527 -3.22 16.17 13.31
N GLU A 528 -2.66 16.82 12.27
CA GLU A 528 -3.04 18.19 11.88
C GLU A 528 -4.43 18.25 11.23
N LYS A 529 -5.07 17.10 10.98
CA LYS A 529 -6.42 16.95 10.42
C LYS A 529 -7.12 15.75 11.05
N GLU A 530 -8.44 15.69 10.97
CA GLU A 530 -9.18 14.47 11.28
C GLU A 530 -8.80 13.39 10.25
N GLY A 531 -8.78 12.12 10.64
CA GLY A 531 -8.51 11.07 9.67
C GLY A 531 -8.97 9.68 10.04
N ALA A 532 -8.94 8.83 9.01
CA ALA A 532 -9.25 7.42 9.09
C ALA A 532 -8.30 6.63 8.20
N TYR A 533 -7.80 5.50 8.69
CA TYR A 533 -6.97 4.54 7.96
C TYR A 533 -7.47 3.10 8.17
N GLY A 534 -7.41 2.28 7.12
CA GLY A 534 -7.68 0.83 7.18
C GLY A 534 -6.40 0.01 6.99
N ASN A 535 -6.05 -0.83 7.98
CA ASN A 535 -4.80 -1.60 7.99
C ASN A 535 -4.88 -2.93 7.21
N ALA A 536 -3.82 -3.76 7.27
CA ALA A 536 -3.76 -5.02 6.52
C ALA A 536 -4.76 -6.11 6.96
N GLU A 537 -5.38 -5.99 8.14
CA GLU A 537 -6.38 -6.95 8.64
C GLU A 537 -7.81 -6.40 8.57
N ARG A 538 -8.09 -5.45 7.67
CA ARG A 538 -9.40 -4.80 7.49
C ARG A 538 -9.83 -3.87 8.62
N ARG A 539 -8.92 -3.55 9.56
CA ARG A 539 -9.25 -2.70 10.72
C ARG A 539 -9.22 -1.23 10.35
N THR A 540 -10.39 -0.62 10.29
CA THR A 540 -10.56 0.84 10.13
C THR A 540 -10.41 1.52 11.49
N GLN A 541 -9.53 2.52 11.58
CA GLN A 541 -9.21 3.27 12.79
C GLN A 541 -9.25 4.77 12.53
N PHE A 542 -9.92 5.51 13.41
CA PHE A 542 -10.05 6.97 13.32
C PHE A 542 -9.17 7.72 14.32
N TRP A 543 -8.85 8.97 13.98
CA TRP A 543 -8.27 9.96 14.87
C TRP A 543 -8.94 11.32 14.66
N ARG A 544 -9.07 12.10 15.73
CA ARG A 544 -9.51 13.50 15.67
C ARG A 544 -8.35 14.40 15.28
N GLN A 545 -8.64 15.59 14.74
CA GLN A 545 -7.63 16.64 14.64
C GLN A 545 -7.16 17.03 16.04
N GLN A 546 -5.85 17.07 16.27
CA GLN A 546 -5.27 17.32 17.59
C GLN A 546 -4.40 18.57 17.66
N VAL A 547 -3.89 19.04 16.53
CA VAL A 547 -3.10 20.27 16.39
C VAL A 547 -3.46 20.97 15.07
N LYS A 548 -3.09 22.25 14.92
CA LYS A 548 -3.21 22.97 13.65
C LYS A 548 -1.95 22.84 12.82
N ALA A 549 -2.11 22.88 11.49
CA ALA A 549 -1.00 22.89 10.56
C ALA A 549 -0.23 24.23 10.59
N PRO A 550 1.06 24.28 10.22
CA PRO A 550 1.85 25.50 10.22
C PRO A 550 1.53 26.41 9.02
N GLY A 551 1.54 27.73 9.26
CA GLY A 551 1.32 28.73 8.22
C GLY A 551 -0.02 28.56 7.52
N GLU A 552 -0.01 28.53 6.20
CA GLU A 552 -1.19 28.33 5.35
C GLU A 552 -1.33 26.88 4.87
N ALA A 553 -0.67 25.92 5.51
CA ALA A 553 -0.82 24.52 5.13
C ALA A 553 -2.28 24.06 5.30
N LYS A 554 -2.84 23.43 4.25
CA LYS A 554 -4.22 22.92 4.23
C LYS A 554 -4.23 21.43 3.92
N SER A 555 -5.19 20.69 4.47
CA SER A 555 -5.29 19.25 4.20
C SER A 555 -5.56 18.96 2.73
N ASP A 556 -5.21 17.75 2.30
CA ASP A 556 -5.57 17.27 0.96
C ASP A 556 -7.09 17.33 0.74
N LEU A 557 -7.90 17.05 1.78
CA LEU A 557 -9.36 17.12 1.70
C LEU A 557 -9.83 18.54 1.39
N TRP A 558 -9.34 19.53 2.14
CA TRP A 558 -9.67 20.93 1.91
C TRP A 558 -9.31 21.36 0.50
N GLN A 559 -8.11 20.98 0.03
CA GLN A 559 -7.63 21.35 -1.31
C GLN A 559 -8.57 20.80 -2.40
N LEU A 560 -9.05 19.56 -2.27
CA LEU A 560 -9.95 18.93 -3.24
C LEU A 560 -11.33 19.60 -3.27
N MET A 561 -11.92 19.82 -2.08
CA MET A 561 -13.25 20.42 -1.96
C MET A 561 -13.26 21.89 -2.38
N GLU A 562 -12.21 22.65 -2.04
CA GLU A 562 -12.06 24.03 -2.47
C GLU A 562 -11.83 24.13 -3.98
N PHE A 563 -10.94 23.31 -4.54
CA PHE A 563 -10.66 23.32 -5.97
C PHE A 563 -11.90 22.96 -6.82
N ALA A 564 -12.80 22.12 -6.30
CA ALA A 564 -14.07 21.79 -6.96
C ALA A 564 -14.99 23.01 -7.19
N LYS A 565 -14.78 24.13 -6.50
CA LYS A 565 -15.55 25.37 -6.72
C LYS A 565 -15.16 26.11 -8.01
N TYR A 566 -14.00 25.82 -8.59
CA TYR A 566 -13.47 26.51 -9.77
C TYR A 566 -14.01 25.98 -11.11
N PHE A 567 -14.90 24.99 -11.06
CA PHE A 567 -15.49 24.34 -12.22
C PHE A 567 -16.99 24.26 -12.06
N THR A 568 -17.72 24.62 -13.11
CA THR A 568 -19.16 24.34 -13.19
C THR A 568 -19.43 23.05 -13.92
N THR A 569 -20.63 22.49 -13.73
CA THR A 569 -21.09 21.34 -14.52
C THR A 569 -21.17 21.67 -16.00
N ASP A 570 -21.50 22.90 -16.38
CA ASP A 570 -21.59 23.34 -17.78
C ASP A 570 -20.23 23.34 -18.48
N GLU A 571 -19.15 23.52 -17.72
CA GLU A 571 -17.79 23.40 -18.25
C GLU A 571 -17.36 21.94 -18.40
N MET A 572 -17.77 21.05 -17.49
CA MET A 572 -17.19 19.70 -17.34
C MET A 572 -18.07 18.57 -17.87
N TRP A 573 -19.38 18.78 -17.96
CA TRP A 573 -20.37 17.77 -18.35
C TRP A 573 -20.95 18.06 -19.72
N THR A 574 -21.42 17.00 -20.38
CA THR A 574 -22.05 17.13 -21.70
C THR A 574 -23.49 17.59 -21.58
N GLU A 575 -24.00 18.27 -22.60
CA GLU A 575 -25.38 18.76 -22.66
C GLU A 575 -26.42 17.65 -22.44
N ASP A 576 -26.15 16.43 -22.91
CA ASP A 576 -26.99 15.24 -22.69
C ASP A 576 -27.11 14.85 -21.20
N LEU A 577 -26.07 15.09 -20.38
CA LEU A 577 -26.12 14.83 -18.94
C LEU A 577 -26.90 15.94 -18.23
N LEU A 578 -26.69 17.19 -18.63
CA LEU A 578 -27.39 18.35 -18.05
C LEU A 578 -28.88 18.37 -18.40
N THR A 579 -29.28 17.78 -19.51
CA THR A 579 -30.71 17.62 -19.86
C THR A 579 -31.41 16.60 -18.97
N GLN A 580 -30.70 15.58 -18.48
CA GLN A 580 -31.25 14.58 -17.56
C GLN A 580 -31.47 15.13 -16.15
N MET A 581 -30.63 16.10 -15.72
CA MET A 581 -30.77 16.80 -14.44
C MET A 581 -30.57 18.32 -14.63
N PRO A 582 -31.57 19.05 -15.18
CA PRO A 582 -31.48 20.48 -15.46
C PRO A 582 -31.17 21.34 -14.23
N GLU A 583 -31.52 20.86 -13.03
CA GLU A 583 -31.22 21.49 -11.74
C GLU A 583 -29.73 21.59 -11.42
N TYR A 584 -28.87 20.94 -12.20
CA TYR A 584 -27.42 21.05 -12.07
C TYR A 584 -26.80 22.15 -12.93
N ARG A 585 -27.52 22.72 -13.90
CA ARG A 585 -26.99 23.81 -14.73
C ARG A 585 -26.56 25.01 -13.87
N GLY A 586 -25.39 25.56 -14.19
CA GLY A 586 -24.74 26.67 -13.52
C GLY A 586 -24.12 26.33 -12.16
N LYS A 587 -24.30 25.12 -11.62
CA LYS A 587 -23.74 24.74 -10.32
C LYS A 587 -22.26 24.41 -10.43
N THR A 588 -21.53 24.70 -9.36
CA THR A 588 -20.15 24.24 -9.20
C THR A 588 -20.10 22.74 -8.94
N LEU A 589 -18.96 22.11 -9.27
CA LEU A 589 -18.73 20.71 -8.88
C LEU A 589 -18.74 20.54 -7.35
N TYR A 590 -18.36 21.56 -6.59
CA TYR A 590 -18.49 21.53 -5.12
C TYR A 590 -19.94 21.36 -4.67
N GLU A 591 -20.87 22.12 -5.26
CA GLU A 591 -22.29 22.03 -4.91
C GLU A 591 -22.88 20.67 -5.25
N VAL A 592 -22.52 20.10 -6.40
CA VAL A 592 -23.03 18.81 -6.86
C VAL A 592 -22.42 17.63 -6.11
N LEU A 593 -21.12 17.68 -5.79
CA LEU A 593 -20.40 16.54 -5.23
C LEU A 593 -20.38 16.53 -3.69
N PHE A 594 -20.39 17.70 -3.04
CA PHE A 594 -20.17 17.82 -1.60
C PHE A 594 -21.30 18.54 -0.85
N LYS A 595 -22.10 19.37 -1.52
CA LYS A 595 -23.30 20.01 -0.95
C LYS A 595 -24.60 19.41 -1.51
N ASN A 596 -24.66 18.08 -1.50
CA ASN A 596 -25.64 17.28 -2.26
C ASN A 596 -26.80 16.72 -1.40
N GLY A 597 -26.96 17.21 -0.17
CA GLY A 597 -27.92 16.75 0.83
C GLY A 597 -27.56 15.41 1.48
N GLN A 598 -26.41 14.82 1.14
CA GLN A 598 -25.88 13.61 1.78
C GLN A 598 -24.59 13.92 2.53
N VAL A 599 -23.61 14.48 1.84
CA VAL A 599 -22.30 14.83 2.41
C VAL A 599 -22.41 16.01 3.39
N ASP A 600 -23.33 16.95 3.14
CA ASP A 600 -23.58 18.12 4.00
C ASP A 600 -24.73 17.93 5.00
N LYS A 601 -25.18 16.69 5.19
CA LYS A 601 -26.32 16.36 6.07
C LYS A 601 -26.03 16.59 7.56
N PHE A 602 -24.77 16.40 7.98
CA PHE A 602 -24.40 16.39 9.40
C PHE A 602 -23.96 17.78 9.86
N PRO A 603 -24.67 18.43 10.80
CA PRO A 603 -24.36 19.79 11.24
C PRO A 603 -23.10 19.85 12.11
N LEU A 604 -22.52 21.04 12.24
CA LEU A 604 -21.35 21.27 13.11
C LEU A 604 -21.62 20.98 14.59
N SER A 605 -22.89 21.02 15.02
CA SER A 605 -23.28 20.70 16.40
C SER A 605 -23.02 19.24 16.80
N GLU A 606 -22.71 18.36 15.85
CA GLU A 606 -22.28 16.98 16.15
C GLU A 606 -20.81 16.86 16.55
N LEU A 607 -19.98 17.88 16.27
CA LEU A 607 -18.61 17.95 16.80
C LEU A 607 -18.66 18.17 18.31
N ALA A 608 -17.75 17.53 19.05
CA ALA A 608 -17.63 17.79 20.47
C ALA A 608 -17.18 19.25 20.72
N GLU A 609 -17.64 19.85 21.81
CA GLU A 609 -17.24 21.21 22.17
C GLU A 609 -15.71 21.34 22.26
N GLY A 610 -15.15 22.32 21.55
CA GLY A 610 -13.69 22.54 21.48
C GLY A 610 -12.92 21.50 20.65
N GLN A 611 -13.59 20.59 19.94
CA GLN A 611 -12.95 19.70 18.96
C GLN A 611 -12.49 20.52 17.76
N LEU A 612 -11.19 20.43 17.43
CA LEU A 612 -10.66 21.02 16.20
C LEU A 612 -11.22 20.28 14.98
N ASN A 613 -11.68 21.03 13.98
CA ASN A 613 -12.02 20.50 12.67
C ASN A 613 -11.95 21.59 11.59
N ASP A 614 -10.74 21.91 11.13
CA ASP A 614 -10.52 23.06 10.24
C ASP A 614 -11.36 22.99 8.95
N GLU A 615 -11.53 21.80 8.35
CA GLU A 615 -12.36 21.63 7.16
C GLU A 615 -13.85 21.82 7.45
N SER A 616 -14.35 21.21 8.52
CA SER A 616 -15.78 21.33 8.85
C SER A 616 -16.13 22.76 9.23
N GLU A 617 -15.29 23.43 10.03
CA GLU A 617 -15.43 24.86 10.35
C GLU A 617 -15.47 25.73 9.09
N TYR A 618 -14.60 25.45 8.11
CA TYR A 618 -14.52 26.23 6.88
C TYR A 618 -15.72 26.01 5.95
N PHE A 619 -16.20 24.77 5.79
CA PHE A 619 -17.30 24.44 4.88
C PHE A 619 -18.69 24.55 5.51
N GLY A 620 -18.81 24.62 6.84
CA GLY A 620 -20.05 24.88 7.58
C GLY A 620 -20.86 23.64 7.95
N TYR A 621 -20.30 22.44 7.82
CA TYR A 621 -20.93 21.15 8.17
C TYR A 621 -19.87 20.10 8.45
N TYR A 622 -20.23 18.96 9.07
CA TYR A 622 -19.28 17.90 9.41
C TYR A 622 -18.89 17.07 8.18
N VAL A 623 -17.94 17.60 7.39
CA VAL A 623 -17.54 17.06 6.08
C VAL A 623 -17.08 15.60 6.14
N HIS A 624 -16.34 15.24 7.18
CA HIS A 624 -15.74 13.92 7.34
C HIS A 624 -16.79 12.83 7.53
N LYS A 625 -17.78 13.11 8.38
CA LYS A 625 -18.89 12.20 8.66
C LYS A 625 -19.77 12.00 7.43
N GLY A 626 -20.10 13.08 6.73
CA GLY A 626 -20.89 13.00 5.50
C GLY A 626 -20.22 12.21 4.39
N LEU A 627 -18.93 12.47 4.12
CA LEU A 627 -18.17 11.71 3.13
C LEU A 627 -18.07 10.23 3.50
N PHE A 628 -17.82 9.92 4.77
CA PHE A 628 -17.70 8.53 5.22
C PHE A 628 -19.02 7.77 5.13
N GLU A 629 -20.13 8.37 5.56
CA GLU A 629 -21.44 7.70 5.56
C GLU A 629 -21.99 7.51 4.14
N GLU A 630 -21.77 8.46 3.22
CA GLU A 630 -22.10 8.27 1.80
C GLU A 630 -21.22 7.18 1.16
N TYR A 631 -19.93 7.15 1.48
CA TYR A 631 -19.02 6.08 1.05
C TYR A 631 -19.43 4.69 1.60
N ALA A 632 -19.79 4.61 2.88
CA ALA A 632 -20.12 3.36 3.54
C ALA A 632 -21.37 2.69 2.95
N GLU A 633 -22.27 3.43 2.31
CA GLU A 633 -23.44 2.88 1.60
C GLU A 633 -23.03 1.87 0.51
N PHE A 634 -21.86 2.05 -0.13
CA PHE A 634 -21.39 1.12 -1.16
C PHE A 634 -21.13 -0.29 -0.62
N GLY A 635 -20.66 -0.40 0.64
CA GLY A 635 -20.21 -1.66 1.22
C GLY A 635 -21.21 -2.34 2.17
N ARG A 636 -22.07 -1.56 2.81
CA ARG A 636 -23.07 -2.06 3.77
C ARG A 636 -24.12 -2.94 3.06
N GLY A 637 -24.30 -4.16 3.54
CA GLY A 637 -25.15 -5.18 2.91
C GLY A 637 -24.46 -5.94 1.77
N HIS A 638 -23.21 -5.62 1.46
CA HIS A 638 -22.47 -6.15 0.31
C HIS A 638 -21.12 -6.79 0.67
N GLY A 639 -20.93 -7.15 1.95
CA GLY A 639 -19.73 -7.85 2.42
C GLY A 639 -18.55 -6.93 2.74
N HIS A 640 -18.72 -5.61 2.63
CA HIS A 640 -17.74 -4.57 2.96
C HIS A 640 -18.29 -3.59 4.00
N ASP A 641 -19.04 -4.11 4.96
CA ASP A 641 -19.79 -3.32 5.94
C ASP A 641 -18.86 -2.53 6.85
N LEU A 642 -18.85 -1.21 6.68
CA LEU A 642 -18.24 -0.31 7.64
C LEU A 642 -19.25 0.02 8.74
N ALA A 643 -18.78 0.06 9.98
CA ALA A 643 -19.58 0.47 11.13
C ALA A 643 -20.08 1.92 10.94
N PRO A 644 -21.11 2.35 11.68
CA PRO A 644 -21.43 3.77 11.82
C PRO A 644 -20.19 4.59 12.20
N PHE A 645 -20.01 5.76 11.57
CA PHE A 645 -18.88 6.66 11.73
C PHE A 645 -18.46 6.87 13.20
N ASP A 646 -19.43 7.16 14.07
CA ASP A 646 -19.17 7.50 15.47
C ASP A 646 -18.60 6.32 16.29
N MET A 647 -18.82 5.08 15.85
CA MET A 647 -18.24 3.91 16.51
C MET A 647 -16.71 3.90 16.41
N TYR A 648 -16.16 4.33 15.27
CA TYR A 648 -14.71 4.37 15.06
C TYR A 648 -14.01 5.47 15.88
N HIS A 649 -14.72 6.54 16.25
CA HIS A 649 -14.20 7.56 17.18
C HIS A 649 -14.14 7.08 18.63
N LYS A 650 -14.85 6.02 18.97
CA LYS A 650 -14.85 5.38 20.30
C LYS A 650 -13.93 4.15 20.35
N ALA A 651 -13.92 3.35 19.29
CA ALA A 651 -13.14 2.11 19.21
C ALA A 651 -11.65 2.37 18.88
N HIS A 652 -10.81 1.40 19.24
CA HIS A 652 -9.43 1.26 18.74
C HIS A 652 -9.42 0.53 17.37
N GLY A 653 -10.40 0.89 16.55
CA GLY A 653 -10.73 0.32 15.25
C GLY A 653 -11.49 -0.99 15.28
N LEU A 654 -12.20 -1.25 14.18
CA LEU A 654 -13.03 -2.44 13.96
C LEU A 654 -12.74 -3.03 12.58
N ARG A 655 -12.73 -4.35 12.47
CA ARG A 655 -12.47 -5.11 11.24
C ARG A 655 -13.75 -5.36 10.46
N TRP A 656 -13.79 -4.90 9.21
CA TRP A 656 -14.96 -5.14 8.36
C TRP A 656 -15.00 -6.60 7.84
N PRO A 657 -16.19 -7.13 7.50
CA PRO A 657 -17.50 -6.51 7.66
C PRO A 657 -17.92 -6.38 9.13
N VAL A 658 -18.44 -5.21 9.51
CA VAL A 658 -19.02 -4.92 10.81
C VAL A 658 -20.54 -4.97 10.68
N VAL A 659 -21.14 -6.08 11.11
CA VAL A 659 -22.59 -6.34 11.01
C VAL A 659 -23.19 -6.34 12.40
N GLU A 660 -24.29 -5.61 12.60
CA GLU A 660 -24.94 -5.45 13.91
C GLU A 660 -23.98 -5.00 15.02
N GLY A 661 -22.98 -4.18 14.66
CA GLY A 661 -21.96 -3.66 15.58
C GLY A 661 -20.84 -4.65 15.92
N LYS A 662 -20.84 -5.86 15.37
CA LYS A 662 -19.81 -6.89 15.59
C LYS A 662 -18.86 -6.96 14.40
N GLU A 663 -17.56 -6.88 14.66
CA GLU A 663 -16.52 -7.05 13.65
C GLU A 663 -16.32 -8.52 13.23
N THR A 664 -15.73 -8.72 12.05
CA THR A 664 -15.48 -10.06 11.48
C THR A 664 -13.99 -10.40 11.47
N LEU A 665 -13.63 -11.48 12.19
CA LEU A 665 -12.25 -11.97 12.31
C LEU A 665 -11.82 -12.79 11.09
N TRP A 666 -12.61 -13.82 10.76
CA TRP A 666 -12.35 -14.72 9.64
C TRP A 666 -13.49 -14.67 8.63
N ARG A 667 -13.22 -14.14 7.44
CA ARG A 667 -14.18 -14.11 6.32
C ARG A 667 -14.30 -15.47 5.66
N TYR A 668 -15.44 -15.69 4.99
CA TYR A 668 -15.81 -16.91 4.27
C TYR A 668 -16.02 -18.14 5.13
N ARG A 669 -15.97 -18.05 6.47
CA ARG A 669 -16.13 -19.18 7.38
C ARG A 669 -17.42 -19.10 8.18
N GLU A 670 -18.19 -20.18 8.16
CA GLU A 670 -19.38 -20.34 9.00
C GLU A 670 -19.04 -20.12 10.49
N GLY A 671 -19.93 -19.41 11.20
CA GLY A 671 -19.77 -19.07 12.61
C GLY A 671 -18.89 -17.84 12.89
N TYR A 672 -18.08 -17.41 11.93
CA TYR A 672 -17.27 -16.18 12.03
C TYR A 672 -17.75 -15.07 11.13
N ASP A 673 -18.14 -15.41 9.90
CA ASP A 673 -18.59 -14.47 8.89
C ASP A 673 -20.13 -14.49 8.76
N PRO A 674 -20.82 -13.36 9.03
CA PRO A 674 -22.28 -13.28 8.94
C PRO A 674 -22.84 -13.50 7.52
N TYR A 675 -22.01 -13.45 6.47
CA TYR A 675 -22.42 -13.72 5.10
C TYR A 675 -22.43 -15.21 4.72
N VAL A 676 -21.92 -16.08 5.60
CA VAL A 676 -21.87 -17.53 5.39
C VAL A 676 -23.02 -18.18 6.14
N LYS A 677 -23.86 -18.92 5.41
CA LYS A 677 -25.05 -19.54 6.00
C LYS A 677 -24.68 -20.80 6.78
N GLU A 678 -25.52 -21.13 7.76
CA GLU A 678 -25.40 -22.38 8.52
C GLU A 678 -25.41 -23.59 7.57
N GLY A 679 -24.48 -24.52 7.80
CA GLY A 679 -24.27 -25.73 7.00
C GLY A 679 -23.41 -25.54 5.73
N GLU A 680 -22.99 -24.32 5.38
CA GLU A 680 -22.11 -24.10 4.23
C GLU A 680 -20.64 -24.40 4.53
N GLY A 681 -20.22 -24.34 5.81
CA GLY A 681 -18.85 -24.50 6.27
C GLY A 681 -17.94 -23.37 5.80
N VAL A 682 -17.70 -23.29 4.49
CA VAL A 682 -16.95 -22.22 3.81
C VAL A 682 -17.70 -21.77 2.56
N ALA A 683 -17.88 -20.46 2.40
CA ALA A 683 -18.50 -19.88 1.21
C ALA A 683 -17.70 -18.68 0.70
N PHE A 684 -17.11 -18.81 -0.49
CA PHE A 684 -16.41 -17.72 -1.17
C PHE A 684 -17.39 -16.87 -1.97
N TYR A 685 -18.26 -16.16 -1.26
CA TYR A 685 -19.44 -15.46 -1.81
C TYR A 685 -19.12 -14.25 -2.71
N GLY A 686 -17.83 -13.93 -2.94
CA GLY A 686 -17.44 -13.04 -4.02
C GLY A 686 -17.73 -13.64 -5.41
N TYR A 687 -17.90 -14.96 -5.51
CA TYR A 687 -18.48 -15.62 -6.68
C TYR A 687 -19.91 -16.12 -6.41
N PRO A 688 -20.79 -16.09 -7.43
CA PRO A 688 -22.15 -16.62 -7.30
C PRO A 688 -22.22 -18.11 -6.92
N ASP A 689 -21.25 -18.92 -7.38
CA ASP A 689 -21.16 -20.35 -7.05
C ASP A 689 -20.44 -20.63 -5.73
N LYS A 690 -19.99 -19.57 -5.02
CA LYS A 690 -19.31 -19.64 -3.72
C LYS A 690 -18.00 -20.44 -3.72
N LYS A 691 -17.38 -20.65 -4.89
CA LYS A 691 -16.17 -21.45 -5.05
C LYS A 691 -14.95 -20.59 -5.40
N ALA A 692 -13.86 -20.81 -4.68
CA ALA A 692 -12.56 -20.20 -5.00
C ALA A 692 -11.91 -20.85 -6.21
N ILE A 693 -11.02 -20.12 -6.89
CA ILE A 693 -10.34 -20.58 -8.09
C ILE A 693 -8.92 -21.08 -7.77
N ILE A 694 -8.65 -22.36 -8.10
CA ILE A 694 -7.30 -22.91 -8.21
C ILE A 694 -6.80 -22.66 -9.63
N LEU A 695 -5.65 -21.99 -9.78
CA LEU A 695 -5.12 -21.58 -11.08
C LEU A 695 -3.85 -22.33 -11.49
N ALA A 696 -3.86 -22.99 -12.64
CA ALA A 696 -2.66 -23.56 -13.27
C ALA A 696 -1.91 -22.48 -14.08
N VAL A 697 -0.69 -22.14 -13.66
CA VAL A 697 0.22 -21.20 -14.34
C VAL A 697 1.68 -21.63 -14.15
N PRO A 698 2.56 -21.43 -15.16
CA PRO A 698 3.95 -21.84 -15.09
C PRO A 698 4.85 -20.77 -14.43
N TYR A 699 6.11 -21.13 -14.24
CA TYR A 699 7.20 -20.16 -14.12
C TYR A 699 7.41 -19.44 -15.47
N GLU A 700 7.52 -18.12 -15.43
CA GLU A 700 8.05 -17.30 -16.52
C GLU A 700 9.16 -16.38 -15.98
N PRO A 701 10.23 -16.16 -16.75
CA PRO A 701 11.42 -15.46 -16.27
C PRO A 701 11.15 -13.97 -15.95
N PRO A 702 12.10 -13.30 -15.26
CA PRO A 702 12.10 -11.84 -15.11
C PRO A 702 12.15 -11.10 -16.45
N ALA A 703 11.68 -9.85 -16.47
CA ALA A 703 11.81 -8.98 -17.65
C ALA A 703 13.28 -8.72 -18.02
N GLU A 704 14.15 -8.59 -17.02
CA GLU A 704 15.58 -8.36 -17.21
C GLU A 704 16.35 -9.21 -16.20
N SER A 705 17.30 -10.01 -16.69
CA SER A 705 18.21 -10.83 -15.87
C SER A 705 19.66 -10.39 -16.11
N PRO A 706 20.59 -10.67 -15.17
CA PRO A 706 22.00 -10.39 -15.36
C PRO A 706 22.55 -11.09 -16.60
N ASP A 707 23.53 -10.43 -17.22
CA ASP A 707 24.27 -10.93 -18.38
C ASP A 707 25.75 -10.54 -18.28
N ASN A 708 26.49 -10.63 -19.39
CA ASN A 708 27.92 -10.37 -19.40
C ASN A 708 28.30 -8.91 -19.12
N GLU A 709 27.40 -7.93 -19.37
CA GLU A 709 27.67 -6.51 -19.15
C GLU A 709 27.13 -6.03 -17.80
N TYR A 710 25.92 -6.45 -17.46
CA TYR A 710 25.25 -6.14 -16.20
C TYR A 710 25.15 -7.42 -15.38
N ASP A 711 26.24 -7.77 -14.70
CA ASP A 711 26.48 -9.11 -14.17
C ASP A 711 25.95 -9.37 -12.74
N LEU A 712 25.18 -8.43 -12.19
CA LEU A 712 24.58 -8.53 -10.86
C LEU A 712 23.07 -8.29 -10.91
N TRP A 713 22.33 -9.04 -10.12
CA TRP A 713 20.95 -8.71 -9.78
C TRP A 713 20.91 -7.47 -8.90
N LEU A 714 20.01 -6.53 -9.20
CA LEU A 714 19.61 -5.47 -8.27
C LEU A 714 18.26 -5.82 -7.65
N SER A 715 18.22 -5.85 -6.32
CA SER A 715 16.97 -5.76 -5.56
C SER A 715 16.90 -4.46 -4.77
N THR A 716 15.73 -3.84 -4.73
CA THR A 716 15.52 -2.60 -3.96
C THR A 716 14.49 -2.78 -2.85
N GLY A 717 14.64 -2.03 -1.76
CA GLY A 717 13.74 -2.16 -0.62
C GLY A 717 13.84 -1.03 0.38
N ARG A 718 13.62 -1.38 1.66
CA ARG A 718 13.51 -0.45 2.78
C ARG A 718 14.43 -0.93 3.92
N VAL A 719 14.59 -0.07 4.91
CA VAL A 719 15.25 -0.36 6.20
C VAL A 719 14.33 0.06 7.34
N LEU A 720 14.52 -0.50 8.53
CA LEU A 720 13.67 -0.27 9.71
C LEU A 720 13.44 1.21 10.03
N GLU A 721 14.49 2.02 9.94
CA GLU A 721 14.54 3.40 10.44
C GLU A 721 13.83 4.41 9.53
N HIS A 722 13.59 4.05 8.26
CA HIS A 722 13.14 4.99 7.26
C HIS A 722 11.86 4.58 6.55
N TRP A 723 10.98 5.56 6.39
CA TRP A 723 9.74 5.40 5.66
C TRP A 723 9.89 5.85 4.22
N HIS A 724 9.74 4.90 3.31
CA HIS A 724 9.70 5.16 1.87
C HIS A 724 10.88 6.03 1.41
N THR A 725 10.61 7.24 0.95
CA THR A 725 11.56 8.21 0.39
C THR A 725 12.27 9.05 1.44
N GLY A 726 12.10 8.71 2.73
CA GLY A 726 12.80 9.33 3.85
C GLY A 726 12.35 10.76 4.16
N THR A 727 11.39 11.34 3.44
CA THR A 727 11.03 12.76 3.56
C THR A 727 10.55 13.13 4.96
N MET A 728 9.85 12.23 5.65
CA MET A 728 9.51 12.42 7.07
C MET A 728 10.65 11.94 7.99
N THR A 729 11.10 10.70 7.83
CA THR A 729 11.98 10.05 8.81
C THR A 729 13.41 10.56 8.81
N ARG A 730 13.95 11.05 7.69
CA ARG A 730 15.29 11.67 7.66
C ARG A 730 15.31 13.07 8.25
N ARG A 731 14.13 13.69 8.43
CA ARG A 731 13.99 14.95 9.18
C ARG A 731 13.88 14.73 10.68
N VAL A 732 13.80 13.48 11.14
CA VAL A 732 13.91 13.09 12.54
C VAL A 732 15.39 12.86 12.86
N PRO A 733 16.03 13.65 13.74
CA PRO A 733 17.47 13.58 13.98
C PRO A 733 17.97 12.20 14.39
N GLU A 734 17.23 11.49 15.25
CA GLU A 734 17.62 10.16 15.73
C GLU A 734 17.56 9.11 14.62
N LEU A 735 16.50 9.11 13.81
CA LEU A 735 16.35 8.17 12.71
C LEU A 735 17.40 8.43 11.62
N HIS A 736 17.65 9.69 11.29
CA HIS A 736 18.72 10.06 10.35
C HIS A 736 20.09 9.63 10.87
N ARG A 737 20.43 9.88 12.14
CA ARG A 737 21.71 9.44 12.70
C ARG A 737 21.85 7.93 12.74
N ALA A 738 20.76 7.19 12.96
CA ALA A 738 20.77 5.73 12.99
C ALA A 738 21.07 5.12 11.61
N PHE A 739 20.64 5.77 10.52
CA PHE A 739 20.92 5.32 9.16
C PHE A 739 21.03 6.51 8.18
N PRO A 740 22.20 7.21 8.12
CA PRO A 740 22.26 8.54 7.49
C PRO A 740 22.19 8.54 5.97
N ASN A 741 22.79 7.54 5.32
CA ASN A 741 22.97 7.48 3.88
C ASN A 741 22.54 6.12 3.36
N ASN A 742 22.00 6.08 2.15
CA ASN A 742 21.76 4.81 1.47
C ASN A 742 23.09 4.08 1.21
N LEU A 743 23.04 2.75 1.24
CA LEU A 743 24.18 1.85 1.04
C LEU A 743 23.83 0.82 -0.04
N VAL A 744 24.86 0.23 -0.64
CA VAL A 744 24.72 -0.95 -1.51
C VAL A 744 25.34 -2.14 -0.79
N TRP A 745 24.48 -3.08 -0.39
CA TRP A 745 24.93 -4.35 0.19
C TRP A 745 25.36 -5.30 -0.90
N MET A 746 26.53 -5.93 -0.74
CA MET A 746 27.13 -6.87 -1.69
C MET A 746 27.83 -8.00 -0.94
N HIS A 747 27.86 -9.19 -1.56
CA HIS A 747 28.62 -10.31 -1.03
C HIS A 747 30.13 -9.98 -0.97
N PRO A 748 30.85 -10.31 0.12
CA PRO A 748 32.29 -10.00 0.26
C PRO A 748 33.17 -10.50 -0.89
N LEU A 749 32.90 -11.71 -1.40
CA LEU A 749 33.66 -12.28 -2.53
C LEU A 749 33.38 -11.60 -3.88
N ASP A 750 32.20 -10.99 -4.07
CA ASP A 750 31.93 -10.23 -5.30
C ASP A 750 32.63 -8.88 -5.27
N ALA A 751 32.70 -8.26 -4.09
CA ALA A 751 33.51 -7.07 -3.84
C ALA A 751 34.99 -7.36 -4.07
N GLN A 752 35.51 -8.46 -3.52
CA GLN A 752 36.90 -8.89 -3.70
C GLN A 752 37.24 -9.13 -5.18
N ALA A 753 36.37 -9.83 -5.92
CA ALA A 753 36.56 -10.08 -7.35
C ALA A 753 36.59 -8.79 -8.19
N ARG A 754 36.01 -7.69 -7.68
CA ARG A 754 36.00 -6.36 -8.30
C ARG A 754 37.06 -5.41 -7.75
N GLY A 755 37.94 -5.87 -6.84
CA GLY A 755 38.93 -5.01 -6.19
C GLY A 755 38.32 -3.92 -5.29
N LEU A 756 37.10 -4.15 -4.79
CA LEU A 756 36.36 -3.23 -3.91
C LEU A 756 36.47 -3.66 -2.45
N ARG A 757 36.40 -2.67 -1.54
CA ARG A 757 36.41 -2.87 -0.09
C ARG A 757 35.17 -2.25 0.56
N HIS A 758 34.79 -2.75 1.73
CA HIS A 758 33.75 -2.12 2.55
C HIS A 758 34.05 -0.62 2.75
N GLY A 759 33.04 0.22 2.56
CA GLY A 759 33.14 1.67 2.65
C GLY A 759 33.64 2.36 1.39
N ASP A 760 34.09 1.63 0.36
CA ASP A 760 34.46 2.26 -0.91
C ASP A 760 33.26 2.96 -1.53
N LYS A 761 33.52 4.13 -2.09
CA LYS A 761 32.57 4.84 -2.94
C LYS A 761 32.48 4.10 -4.27
N ILE A 762 31.27 3.71 -4.65
CA ILE A 762 31.01 2.90 -5.83
C ILE A 762 30.02 3.60 -6.76
N LYS A 763 30.11 3.22 -8.03
CA LYS A 763 29.11 3.52 -9.04
C LYS A 763 28.34 2.24 -9.35
N ILE A 764 27.02 2.30 -9.20
CA ILE A 764 26.11 1.25 -9.63
C ILE A 764 25.37 1.74 -10.87
N SER A 765 25.38 0.96 -11.94
CA SER A 765 24.82 1.34 -13.24
C SER A 765 23.91 0.25 -13.76
N SER A 766 22.81 0.67 -14.37
CA SER A 766 21.92 -0.16 -15.18
C SER A 766 21.86 0.41 -16.61
N ARG A 767 21.12 -0.24 -17.51
CA ARG A 767 20.83 0.29 -18.85
C ARG A 767 20.10 1.64 -18.86
N ARG A 768 19.52 2.06 -17.74
CA ARG A 768 18.63 3.25 -17.64
C ARG A 768 19.29 4.43 -16.94
N GLY A 769 20.40 4.20 -16.24
CA GLY A 769 21.03 5.23 -15.43
C GLY A 769 22.01 4.66 -14.42
N GLU A 770 22.61 5.56 -13.65
CA GLU A 770 23.61 5.27 -12.64
C GLU A 770 23.36 6.04 -11.36
N MET A 771 23.95 5.55 -10.27
CA MET A 771 23.91 6.16 -8.95
C MET A 771 25.25 5.94 -8.26
N ILE A 772 25.68 6.93 -7.48
CA ILE A 772 26.85 6.82 -6.61
C ILE A 772 26.39 6.49 -5.20
N SER A 773 27.03 5.51 -4.58
CA SER A 773 26.74 5.07 -3.21
C SER A 773 28.01 4.55 -2.51
N TYR A 774 27.84 3.96 -1.34
CA TYR A 774 28.91 3.34 -0.57
C TYR A 774 28.65 1.84 -0.40
N LEU A 775 29.71 1.05 -0.56
CA LEU A 775 29.65 -0.40 -0.48
C LEU A 775 29.59 -0.88 0.98
N ASP A 776 28.66 -1.79 1.27
CA ASP A 776 28.57 -2.48 2.56
C ASP A 776 28.62 -4.01 2.38
N THR A 777 29.66 -4.67 2.87
CA THR A 777 29.81 -6.13 2.84
C THR A 777 29.58 -6.82 4.19
N ARG A 778 29.18 -6.07 5.24
CA ARG A 778 29.06 -6.58 6.63
C ARG A 778 27.78 -6.17 7.36
N GLY A 779 26.90 -5.44 6.69
CA GLY A 779 25.68 -4.90 7.27
C GLY A 779 24.58 -5.94 7.51
N ARG A 780 23.39 -5.44 7.87
CA ARG A 780 22.22 -6.25 8.23
C ARG A 780 21.59 -7.05 7.08
N ASN A 781 21.93 -6.71 5.84
CA ASN A 781 21.49 -7.41 4.65
C ASN A 781 22.71 -8.12 4.05
N LYS A 782 22.64 -9.44 3.87
CA LYS A 782 23.73 -10.25 3.31
C LYS A 782 23.24 -10.93 2.03
N PRO A 783 23.46 -10.31 0.87
CA PRO A 783 23.06 -10.90 -0.39
C PRO A 783 23.97 -12.09 -0.76
N PRO A 784 23.45 -13.10 -1.49
CA PRO A 784 24.29 -14.14 -2.09
C PRO A 784 25.18 -13.53 -3.18
N ARG A 785 26.16 -14.32 -3.64
CA ARG A 785 26.96 -13.92 -4.81
C ARG A 785 26.06 -13.70 -6.04
N GLY A 786 26.37 -12.70 -6.84
CA GLY A 786 25.59 -12.32 -8.02
C GLY A 786 24.42 -11.38 -7.74
N LEU A 787 24.23 -10.91 -6.49
CA LEU A 787 23.13 -10.01 -6.12
C LEU A 787 23.63 -8.85 -5.26
N VAL A 788 23.08 -7.66 -5.52
CA VAL A 788 23.19 -6.48 -4.66
C VAL A 788 21.83 -6.02 -4.19
N PHE A 789 21.79 -5.49 -2.98
CA PHE A 789 20.59 -4.86 -2.41
C PHE A 789 20.87 -3.39 -2.11
N THR A 790 19.88 -2.53 -2.34
CA THR A 790 19.92 -1.14 -1.90
C THR A 790 18.52 -0.66 -1.51
N THR A 791 18.42 0.54 -0.94
CA THR A 791 17.13 1.15 -0.61
C THR A 791 16.87 2.39 -1.45
N PHE A 792 15.72 3.04 -1.25
CA PHE A 792 15.34 4.26 -1.98
C PHE A 792 14.97 5.43 -1.06
N PHE A 793 15.33 5.39 0.23
CA PHE A 793 14.98 6.46 1.18
C PHE A 793 15.82 7.72 1.01
N ASP A 794 17.02 7.61 0.43
CA ASP A 794 17.95 8.72 0.34
C ASP A 794 17.72 9.51 -0.95
N ALA A 795 17.18 10.73 -0.82
CA ALA A 795 16.94 11.64 -1.93
C ALA A 795 18.23 12.09 -2.66
N GLY A 796 19.41 11.94 -2.05
CA GLY A 796 20.70 12.18 -2.71
C GLY A 796 21.20 10.98 -3.52
N GLN A 797 20.57 9.82 -3.39
CA GLN A 797 20.94 8.56 -4.02
C GLN A 797 19.68 7.90 -4.61
N LEU A 798 19.26 8.37 -5.78
CA LEU A 798 18.00 7.98 -6.43
C LEU A 798 18.08 6.57 -7.07
N ALA A 799 17.91 5.53 -6.25
CA ALA A 799 18.00 4.14 -6.70
C ALA A 799 17.05 3.79 -7.85
N ASN A 800 15.89 4.47 -7.94
CA ASN A 800 14.92 4.21 -9.00
C ASN A 800 15.32 4.79 -10.38
N SER A 801 16.44 5.52 -10.48
CA SER A 801 17.11 5.78 -11.76
C SER A 801 17.73 4.50 -12.37
N LEU A 802 17.88 3.44 -11.57
CA LEU A 802 18.43 2.14 -12.01
C LEU A 802 17.31 1.15 -12.42
N THR A 803 16.14 1.27 -11.80
CA THR A 803 15.05 0.29 -11.93
C THR A 803 14.34 0.35 -13.28
N LEU A 804 13.93 -0.81 -13.78
CA LEU A 804 13.09 -0.94 -14.98
C LEU A 804 11.60 -0.76 -14.60
N ASP A 805 10.82 -0.07 -15.43
CA ASP A 805 9.38 0.11 -15.26
C ASP A 805 8.53 -1.04 -15.83
N ALA A 806 9.12 -2.24 -15.91
CA ALA A 806 8.39 -3.47 -16.21
C ALA A 806 7.39 -3.76 -15.10
N THR A 807 6.22 -4.24 -15.48
CA THR A 807 5.11 -4.52 -14.57
C THR A 807 4.58 -5.94 -14.74
N ASP A 808 3.85 -6.43 -13.75
CA ASP A 808 2.89 -7.52 -14.00
C ASP A 808 1.86 -7.05 -15.05
N PRO A 809 1.72 -7.72 -16.20
CA PRO A 809 0.81 -7.27 -17.25
C PRO A 809 -0.67 -7.29 -16.87
N ILE A 810 -1.06 -7.97 -15.80
CA ILE A 810 -2.44 -8.05 -15.31
C ILE A 810 -2.69 -6.90 -14.31
N SER A 811 -1.82 -6.76 -13.29
CA SER A 811 -2.00 -5.78 -12.22
C SER A 811 -1.38 -4.41 -12.50
N LYS A 812 -0.49 -4.31 -13.48
CA LYS A 812 0.29 -3.10 -13.80
C LYS A 812 1.19 -2.63 -12.65
N GLU A 813 1.49 -3.50 -11.69
CA GLU A 813 2.43 -3.23 -10.59
C GLU A 813 3.87 -3.45 -11.05
N THR A 814 4.74 -2.47 -10.79
CA THR A 814 6.15 -2.53 -11.18
C THR A 814 6.95 -3.54 -10.37
N ASP A 815 7.86 -4.24 -11.04
CA ASP A 815 8.87 -5.08 -10.41
C ASP A 815 10.13 -4.29 -10.04
N PHE A 816 10.18 -3.81 -8.79
CA PHE A 816 11.36 -3.14 -8.23
C PHE A 816 12.38 -4.11 -7.62
N LYS A 817 12.09 -5.42 -7.64
CA LYS A 817 12.86 -6.44 -6.90
C LYS A 817 13.93 -7.11 -7.73
N LYS A 818 13.90 -6.94 -9.04
CA LYS A 818 14.87 -7.55 -9.95
C LYS A 818 15.05 -6.72 -11.22
N CYS A 819 16.29 -6.35 -11.47
CA CYS A 819 16.80 -5.94 -12.78
C CYS A 819 18.32 -6.21 -12.80
N ALA A 820 18.97 -5.97 -13.93
CA ALA A 820 20.41 -6.17 -14.08
C ALA A 820 21.17 -4.87 -13.83
N VAL A 821 22.29 -4.97 -13.10
CA VAL A 821 23.22 -3.87 -12.84
C VAL A 821 24.67 -4.35 -12.92
N LYS A 822 25.58 -3.40 -13.05
CA LYS A 822 27.01 -3.58 -12.76
C LYS A 822 27.45 -2.65 -11.66
N VAL A 823 28.51 -3.02 -10.95
CA VAL A 823 29.11 -2.21 -9.88
C VAL A 823 30.59 -2.02 -10.14
N GLU A 824 31.01 -0.76 -10.15
CA GLU A 824 32.37 -0.32 -10.42
C GLU A 824 32.84 0.63 -9.32
N LYS A 825 34.16 0.82 -9.19
CA LYS A 825 34.70 1.84 -8.29
C LYS A 825 34.33 3.23 -8.82
N ALA A 826 33.85 4.13 -7.96
CA ALA A 826 33.61 5.51 -8.36
C ALA A 826 34.95 6.25 -8.55
N ALA A 827 34.97 7.16 -9.53
CA ALA A 827 36.10 8.07 -9.77
C ALA A 827 36.27 9.10 -8.64
#